data_AF-A0A7V1KYK0-F1
#
_entry.id   AF-A0A7V1KYK0-F1
#
_cell.length_a   1.000
_cell.length_b   1.000
_cell.length_c   1.000
_cell.angle_alpha   90.00
_cell.angle_beta   90.00
_cell.angle_gamma   90.00
#
_symmetry.space_group_name_H-M   'P 1'
#
loop_
_entity.id
_entity.type
_entity.pdbx_description
1 polymer ?
#
loop_
_entity_poly.entity_id
_entity_poly.type
_entity_poly.pdbx_seq_one_letter_code
_entity_poly.pdbx_strand_id
1 'polypeptide(L)'
;MRFFKAGVLAFIFSFIFSIGYTQSELKSLEEAYLKGDYTFVVDKSREILKEEVNNPPVLDYLNKALKANQLLRRARKYLSSGNYQEALILLSQLKSESPEASYLDKLIKNASKKREAQTYKERLSEFNSLYSQISSLIKDKNFSLAQAKYNYLEENFSGEKAFSERLRSLREWLNRELAREEKRERKRNFTLRLNEAKKLISQGNYALARDFLTNLLRDYPDQRRASSLLKYVERKLKRSKASPQVKEVSSRRTPQEVSKQKEIEALSKKISLIREAEKFIQSENYRKAYFILKELSIIYPRDEKIKNLLSQAKSKLEEEEEARKKRELQEKRDLVSKIEKLIVEEDFSQAQEALKAFSSKYPQDKELEKLIHLLKEKKAEVKKREEAIKEKRFREKLSSDLGEVLASIKEKNYSQAKALLGDLEEKYPHQKHVLNFVSSMRLKIKRLEAREKREEAIKEKRFREKLSSDLASCKKEVLASIKEKNYSQAKALLGDLEEKYPHQKHVLNFVSSMRLKIRELETKEEKEKLAKEKRLPLSKTQKEVSSLSKKKPIPALSQKRVTQVSLKGEPSLDKEALLEQARDLIVLEEYEEAEKILMELEADYPEDKEIDSLIHYVGLKLTSKPPKRSWEDKTEYQPQEEKLSRDFSEGIEGLQTFSRKEKEDEEKVEKIRELYYQGLKLYNQGLYKQAIEFFRQVIRLEGNPRIYYTPSARKLIKKAEEKLYEESKKNALLKEEISDREMLEEVSKSATPPYLEPPKKEAPPEYIPLIEIPEIRRKLNKKINLDFDNVNLKYIVDFISQETGANIIISGKVLEQKPKITAKFDNIPAYEAIKYMLKSAGLSFRIDKDVLWIALPQEIETEEIETRVYKLTKGAGLFTEFSTSETSQAGLSSFASISKIQTIEDTLKEAVDWPQGAKIVLDKRTNSLIITNTPKNLQIIEDILYNLDMTPYEVLIEARFLEVDVTDLEELGFEWKMNADAAVEEKGGAFKHGFAGDSGVDFSAFSNASEGLNLTYKGVLTNPQFQVVLHALEKSDKTKTLSAPRVTTLNNQLATMKIVDEWIYPTRYEFQIVQYDLNGDGDYDDAGETEFKNVPTNFVRRDVGIILKVLPSVGTDRKTITLSLIPEVSDATKDYFEYTGEVKLPKFSSRNLATTVAVNSGDTVVLGGLIKEIRTQNKTKVPILGDIPLLGNLFKKNSDSIQRRNLLIFVTAKLLSPSGEEITLSEEIP
;
A
#
# COMPACT_ATOMS: atom_id res chain seq x y z
N MET A 1 -31.95 -2.87 30.06
CA MET A 1 -32.50 -3.71 28.96
C MET A 1 -33.56 -4.71 29.44
N ARG A 2 -33.34 -5.55 30.47
CA ARG A 2 -34.39 -6.48 30.95
C ARG A 2 -35.64 -5.77 31.49
N PHE A 3 -35.49 -4.68 32.25
CA PHE A 3 -36.62 -3.92 32.82
C PHE A 3 -37.45 -3.13 31.79
N PHE A 4 -36.79 -2.41 30.87
CA PHE A 4 -37.47 -1.64 29.81
C PHE A 4 -38.20 -2.55 28.80
N LYS A 5 -37.66 -3.75 28.54
CA LYS A 5 -38.28 -4.77 27.67
C LYS A 5 -39.42 -5.51 28.36
N ALA A 6 -39.35 -5.71 29.67
CA ALA A 6 -40.43 -6.32 30.45
C ALA A 6 -41.68 -5.43 30.52
N GLY A 7 -41.51 -4.10 30.63
CA GLY A 7 -42.64 -3.16 30.68
C GLY A 7 -43.46 -3.09 29.39
N VAL A 8 -42.80 -3.06 28.23
CA VAL A 8 -43.47 -3.00 26.91
C VAL A 8 -44.19 -4.31 26.59
N LEU A 9 -43.59 -5.45 26.93
CA LEU A 9 -44.19 -6.76 26.69
C LEU A 9 -45.30 -7.10 27.69
N ALA A 10 -45.21 -6.67 28.95
CA ALA A 10 -46.31 -6.83 29.92
C ALA A 10 -47.56 -6.06 29.49
N PHE A 11 -47.39 -4.88 28.91
CA PHE A 11 -48.49 -4.08 28.37
C PHE A 11 -49.13 -4.75 27.13
N ILE A 12 -48.31 -5.28 26.21
CA ILE A 12 -48.77 -6.00 25.01
C ILE A 12 -49.49 -7.31 25.40
N PHE A 13 -48.95 -8.08 26.34
CA PHE A 13 -49.60 -9.31 26.81
C PHE A 13 -50.90 -9.02 27.57
N SER A 14 -50.96 -7.99 28.41
CA SER A 14 -52.21 -7.62 29.12
C SER A 14 -53.29 -7.10 28.17
N PHE A 15 -52.90 -6.45 27.07
CA PHE A 15 -53.83 -5.93 26.06
C PHE A 15 -54.35 -7.04 25.14
N ILE A 16 -53.50 -7.99 24.72
CA ILE A 16 -53.92 -9.15 23.91
C ILE A 16 -54.81 -10.10 24.73
N PHE A 17 -54.56 -10.26 26.04
CA PHE A 17 -55.42 -11.05 26.93
C PHE A 17 -56.82 -10.43 27.12
N SER A 18 -56.94 -9.10 26.99
CA SER A 18 -58.20 -8.36 27.09
C SER A 18 -59.12 -8.54 25.87
N ILE A 19 -58.59 -9.01 24.73
CA ILE A 19 -59.30 -9.04 23.44
C ILE A 19 -59.74 -10.47 23.05
N GLY A 20 -59.42 -11.49 23.86
CA GLY A 20 -60.04 -12.82 23.74
C GLY A 20 -59.44 -13.76 22.68
N TYR A 21 -58.14 -13.65 22.38
CA TYR A 21 -57.44 -14.53 21.43
C TYR A 21 -57.15 -15.95 21.97
N THR A 22 -56.98 -16.91 21.04
CA THR A 22 -56.83 -18.34 21.36
C THR A 22 -55.50 -18.68 22.04
N GLN A 23 -55.51 -19.62 23.00
CA GLN A 23 -54.34 -20.01 23.82
C GLN A 23 -53.14 -20.53 23.01
N SER A 24 -53.35 -21.03 21.79
CA SER A 24 -52.28 -21.58 20.93
C SER A 24 -51.35 -20.51 20.36
N GLU A 25 -51.88 -19.33 20.02
CA GLU A 25 -51.10 -18.25 19.40
C GLU A 25 -50.24 -17.52 20.43
N LEU A 26 -50.79 -17.30 21.64
CA LEU A 26 -50.07 -16.77 22.79
C LEU A 26 -48.89 -17.66 23.21
N LYS A 27 -49.05 -18.98 23.14
CA LYS A 27 -47.98 -19.95 23.42
C LYS A 27 -46.83 -19.87 22.42
N SER A 28 -47.14 -19.66 21.13
CA SER A 28 -46.13 -19.53 20.07
C SER A 28 -45.26 -18.26 20.24
N LEU A 29 -45.89 -17.16 20.68
CA LEU A 29 -45.22 -15.89 21.00
C LEU A 29 -44.34 -16.01 22.25
N GLU A 30 -44.83 -16.71 23.29
CA GLU A 30 -44.09 -16.95 24.52
C GLU A 30 -42.86 -17.86 24.28
N GLU A 31 -43.00 -18.90 23.48
CA GLU A 31 -41.88 -19.76 23.08
C GLU A 31 -40.83 -19.02 22.23
N ALA A 32 -41.26 -18.17 21.28
CA ALA A 32 -40.34 -17.35 20.50
C ALA A 32 -39.61 -16.30 21.36
N TYR A 33 -40.30 -15.73 22.36
CA TYR A 33 -39.71 -14.83 23.35
C TYR A 33 -38.64 -15.53 24.23
N LEU A 34 -38.93 -16.74 24.71
CA LEU A 34 -37.99 -17.55 25.49
C LEU A 34 -36.77 -18.01 24.66
N LYS A 35 -36.95 -18.21 23.35
CA LYS A 35 -35.87 -18.52 22.40
C LYS A 35 -35.07 -17.29 21.95
N GLY A 36 -35.50 -16.08 22.32
CA GLY A 36 -34.81 -14.82 22.02
C GLY A 36 -35.04 -14.28 20.61
N ASP A 37 -36.07 -14.77 19.91
CA ASP A 37 -36.40 -14.37 18.54
C ASP A 37 -37.39 -13.18 18.52
N TYR A 38 -36.88 -12.02 18.93
CA TYR A 38 -37.69 -10.83 19.16
C TYR A 38 -38.23 -10.18 17.88
N THR A 39 -37.63 -10.49 16.73
CA THR A 39 -38.13 -10.06 15.40
C THR A 39 -39.44 -10.75 15.07
N PHE A 40 -39.50 -12.06 15.26
CA PHE A 40 -40.73 -12.83 15.10
C PHE A 40 -41.83 -12.33 16.06
N VAL A 41 -41.49 -12.07 17.32
CA VAL A 41 -42.44 -11.55 18.31
C VAL A 41 -42.99 -10.18 17.90
N VAL A 42 -42.15 -9.26 17.40
CA VAL A 42 -42.56 -7.91 16.97
C VAL A 42 -43.37 -7.93 15.68
N ASP A 43 -42.99 -8.75 14.71
CA ASP A 43 -43.69 -8.83 13.42
C ASP A 43 -45.04 -9.53 13.58
N LYS A 44 -45.11 -10.60 14.38
CA LYS A 44 -46.36 -11.30 14.71
C LYS A 44 -47.29 -10.45 15.57
N SER A 45 -46.76 -9.69 16.54
CA SER A 45 -47.58 -8.73 17.30
C SER A 45 -48.02 -7.54 16.47
N ARG A 46 -47.25 -7.11 15.45
CA ARG A 46 -47.72 -6.14 14.43
C ARG A 46 -48.81 -6.72 13.53
N GLU A 47 -48.73 -8.00 13.20
CA GLU A 47 -49.76 -8.71 12.41
C GLU A 47 -51.08 -8.72 13.19
N ILE A 48 -51.03 -9.09 14.47
CA ILE A 48 -52.18 -9.14 15.38
C ILE A 48 -52.74 -7.72 15.67
N LEU A 49 -51.86 -6.71 15.83
CA LEU A 49 -52.27 -5.31 16.08
C LEU A 49 -52.69 -4.56 14.81
N LYS A 50 -52.45 -5.10 13.61
CA LYS A 50 -52.92 -4.51 12.36
C LYS A 50 -54.40 -4.77 12.12
N GLU A 51 -54.96 -5.83 12.69
CA GLU A 51 -56.38 -6.15 12.56
C GLU A 51 -57.26 -5.27 13.45
N GLU A 52 -56.74 -4.71 14.56
CA GLU A 52 -57.50 -3.79 15.41
C GLU A 52 -56.63 -2.63 15.96
N VAL A 53 -57.06 -1.39 15.64
CA VAL A 53 -56.80 -0.10 16.31
C VAL A 53 -55.74 0.87 15.70
N ASN A 54 -56.25 1.95 15.09
CA ASN A 54 -55.58 3.22 14.84
C ASN A 54 -55.32 3.99 16.17
N ASN A 55 -54.20 3.76 16.85
CA ASN A 55 -53.77 4.62 17.98
C ASN A 55 -52.33 5.17 17.78
N PRO A 56 -52.18 6.45 17.35
CA PRO A 56 -50.90 7.02 16.94
C PRO A 56 -49.75 7.07 17.99
N PRO A 57 -49.97 7.26 19.31
CA PRO A 57 -48.86 7.34 20.27
C PRO A 57 -48.12 6.01 20.48
N VAL A 58 -48.80 4.87 20.33
CA VAL A 58 -48.17 3.53 20.45
C VAL A 58 -47.28 3.25 19.23
N LEU A 59 -47.71 3.69 18.05
CA LEU A 59 -46.96 3.55 16.80
C LEU A 59 -45.66 4.38 16.81
N ASP A 60 -45.71 5.63 17.32
CA ASP A 60 -44.53 6.50 17.45
C ASP A 60 -43.51 5.92 18.44
N TYR A 61 -43.98 5.38 19.57
CA TYR A 61 -43.10 4.74 20.56
C TYR A 61 -42.41 3.47 20.02
N LEU A 62 -43.15 2.63 19.28
CA LEU A 62 -42.60 1.44 18.61
C LEU A 62 -41.57 1.81 17.54
N ASN A 63 -41.81 2.88 16.77
CA ASN A 63 -40.89 3.34 15.74
C ASN A 63 -39.58 3.91 16.33
N LYS A 64 -39.66 4.69 17.41
CA LYS A 64 -38.49 5.18 18.14
C LYS A 64 -37.67 4.03 18.75
N ALA A 65 -38.34 3.03 19.33
CA ALA A 65 -37.68 1.84 19.87
C ALA A 65 -36.98 1.00 18.77
N LEU A 66 -37.59 0.90 17.59
CA LEU A 66 -37.02 0.18 16.44
C LEU A 66 -35.78 0.88 15.89
N LYS A 67 -35.82 2.22 15.76
CA LYS A 67 -34.70 3.05 15.32
C LYS A 67 -33.51 2.98 16.28
N ALA A 68 -33.76 3.07 17.59
CA ALA A 68 -32.75 2.91 18.62
C ALA A 68 -32.07 1.52 18.58
N ASN A 69 -32.84 0.46 18.32
CA ASN A 69 -32.30 -0.90 18.23
C ASN A 69 -31.47 -1.11 16.95
N GLN A 70 -31.84 -0.50 15.83
CA GLN A 70 -31.05 -0.50 14.60
C GLN A 70 -29.71 0.24 14.76
N LEU A 71 -29.73 1.42 15.37
CA LEU A 71 -28.52 2.20 15.67
C LEU A 71 -27.58 1.42 16.60
N LEU A 72 -28.11 0.76 17.64
CA LEU A 72 -27.32 -0.05 18.57
C LEU A 72 -26.72 -1.30 17.90
N ARG A 73 -27.42 -1.95 16.97
CA ARG A 73 -26.88 -3.08 16.19
C ARG A 73 -25.72 -2.63 15.29
N ARG A 74 -25.87 -1.49 14.60
CA ARG A 74 -24.80 -0.92 13.77
C ARG A 74 -23.60 -0.53 14.63
N ALA A 75 -23.82 0.18 15.73
CA ALA A 75 -22.75 0.55 16.67
C ALA A 75 -21.98 -0.67 17.19
N ARG A 76 -22.67 -1.79 17.51
CA ARG A 76 -22.01 -3.05 17.90
C ARG A 76 -21.15 -3.65 16.80
N LYS A 77 -21.62 -3.63 15.55
CA LYS A 77 -20.86 -4.11 14.40
C LYS A 77 -19.53 -3.36 14.29
N TYR A 78 -19.56 -2.04 14.41
CA TYR A 78 -18.37 -1.20 14.36
C TYR A 78 -17.44 -1.33 15.58
N LEU A 79 -18.01 -1.49 16.78
CA LEU A 79 -17.22 -1.81 17.98
C LEU A 79 -16.51 -3.17 17.87
N SER A 80 -17.14 -4.15 17.21
CA SER A 80 -16.56 -5.49 16.99
C SER A 80 -15.53 -5.52 15.86
N SER A 81 -15.68 -4.66 14.85
CA SER A 81 -14.74 -4.53 13.74
C SER A 81 -13.55 -3.62 14.06
N GLY A 82 -13.51 -3.01 15.24
CA GLY A 82 -12.46 -2.08 15.65
C GLY A 82 -12.58 -0.68 15.05
N ASN A 83 -13.68 -0.34 14.38
CA ASN A 83 -13.93 1.00 13.86
C ASN A 83 -14.60 1.85 14.95
N TYR A 84 -13.78 2.30 15.91
CA TYR A 84 -14.27 3.03 17.08
C TYR A 84 -14.82 4.43 16.75
N GLN A 85 -14.44 5.02 15.61
CA GLN A 85 -14.91 6.33 15.17
C GLN A 85 -16.39 6.29 14.74
N GLU A 86 -16.75 5.38 13.83
CA GLU A 86 -18.15 5.20 13.42
C GLU A 86 -19.01 4.68 14.57
N ALA A 87 -18.45 3.82 15.43
CA ALA A 87 -19.13 3.39 16.64
C ALA A 87 -19.47 4.56 17.58
N LEU A 88 -18.56 5.52 17.78
CA LEU A 88 -18.78 6.69 18.65
C LEU A 88 -19.86 7.62 18.08
N ILE A 89 -19.90 7.82 16.77
CA ILE A 89 -20.93 8.63 16.09
C ILE A 89 -22.31 8.00 16.25
N LEU A 90 -22.42 6.68 16.07
CA LEU A 90 -23.68 5.97 16.23
C LEU A 90 -24.12 5.89 17.70
N LEU A 91 -23.18 5.78 18.64
CA LEU A 91 -23.47 5.81 20.07
C LEU A 91 -23.88 7.21 20.55
N SER A 92 -23.33 8.29 19.98
CA SER A 92 -23.76 9.66 20.29
C SER A 92 -25.15 9.96 19.73
N GLN A 93 -25.46 9.51 18.51
CA GLN A 93 -26.81 9.55 17.93
C GLN A 93 -27.81 8.75 18.76
N LEU A 94 -27.43 7.55 19.21
CA LEU A 94 -28.26 6.75 20.09
C LEU A 94 -28.50 7.42 21.46
N LYS A 95 -27.52 8.17 21.98
CA LYS A 95 -27.67 8.95 23.21
C LYS A 95 -28.64 10.11 23.04
N SER A 96 -28.68 10.76 21.87
CA SER A 96 -29.68 11.80 21.60
C SER A 96 -31.11 11.25 21.48
N GLU A 97 -31.29 10.02 21.00
CA GLU A 97 -32.61 9.38 20.90
C GLU A 97 -33.07 8.71 22.21
N SER A 98 -32.16 8.47 23.16
CA SER A 98 -32.46 7.78 24.43
C SER A 98 -31.63 8.34 25.60
N PRO A 99 -31.92 9.59 26.03
CA PRO A 99 -31.09 10.33 27.00
C PRO A 99 -31.03 9.70 28.40
N GLU A 100 -32.03 8.90 28.79
CA GLU A 100 -32.12 8.27 30.12
C GLU A 100 -31.20 7.03 30.30
N ALA A 101 -30.54 6.57 29.22
CA ALA A 101 -29.77 5.33 29.23
C ALA A 101 -28.32 5.51 29.73
N SER A 102 -28.15 5.58 31.06
CA SER A 102 -26.85 5.72 31.77
C SER A 102 -25.74 4.72 31.33
N TYR A 103 -26.09 3.57 30.76
CA TYR A 103 -25.12 2.59 30.24
C TYR A 103 -24.39 3.06 28.97
N LEU A 104 -24.99 3.96 28.16
CA LEU A 104 -24.37 4.47 26.94
C LEU A 104 -23.13 5.31 27.22
N ASP A 105 -23.11 6.05 28.32
CA ASP A 105 -21.95 6.87 28.71
C ASP A 105 -20.70 6.04 29.00
N LYS A 106 -20.87 4.88 29.64
CA LYS A 106 -19.78 3.94 29.88
C LYS A 106 -19.25 3.35 28.57
N LEU A 107 -20.12 3.08 27.60
CA LEU A 107 -19.73 2.57 26.28
C LEU A 107 -18.98 3.63 25.47
N ILE A 108 -19.47 4.87 25.46
CA ILE A 108 -18.82 5.99 24.77
C ILE A 108 -17.42 6.24 25.35
N LYS A 109 -17.29 6.27 26.69
CA LYS A 109 -15.99 6.46 27.37
C LYS A 109 -14.99 5.33 27.11
N ASN A 110 -15.46 4.10 26.99
CA ASN A 110 -14.59 2.96 26.67
C ASN A 110 -14.19 2.93 25.19
N ALA A 111 -15.10 3.30 24.29
CA ALA A 111 -14.81 3.41 22.86
C ALA A 111 -13.85 4.57 22.55
N SER A 112 -13.96 5.71 23.26
CA SER A 112 -13.04 6.84 23.10
C SER A 112 -11.61 6.47 23.52
N LYS A 113 -11.43 5.84 24.67
CA LYS A 113 -10.11 5.36 25.12
C LYS A 113 -9.46 4.36 24.14
N LYS A 114 -10.26 3.48 23.54
CA LYS A 114 -9.75 2.52 22.55
C LYS A 114 -9.38 3.20 21.23
N ARG A 115 -10.11 4.23 20.83
CA ARG A 115 -9.77 5.07 19.68
C ARG A 115 -8.46 5.82 19.91
N GLU A 116 -8.29 6.46 21.06
CA GLU A 116 -7.04 7.15 21.43
C GLU A 116 -5.83 6.19 21.37
N ALA A 117 -5.98 4.97 21.89
CA ALA A 117 -4.92 3.95 21.82
C ALA A 117 -4.63 3.48 20.39
N GLN A 118 -5.63 3.44 19.50
CA GLN A 118 -5.46 3.10 18.09
C GLN A 118 -4.73 4.22 17.33
N THR A 119 -5.14 5.47 17.53
CA THR A 119 -4.49 6.63 16.93
C THR A 119 -3.02 6.73 17.34
N TYR A 120 -2.70 6.45 18.62
CA TYR A 120 -1.30 6.40 19.07
C TYR A 120 -0.48 5.31 18.35
N LYS A 121 -1.05 4.12 18.12
CA LYS A 121 -0.39 3.04 17.38
C LYS A 121 -0.13 3.39 15.91
N GLU A 122 -1.09 4.05 15.27
CA GLU A 122 -0.98 4.51 13.88
C GLU A 122 0.14 5.56 13.76
N ARG A 123 0.16 6.57 14.66
CA ARG A 123 1.23 7.58 14.72
C ARG A 123 2.60 6.98 15.02
N LEU A 124 2.69 5.97 15.89
CA LEU A 124 3.94 5.25 16.18
C LEU A 124 4.46 4.49 14.95
N SER A 125 3.57 3.88 14.16
CA SER A 125 3.94 3.18 12.93
C SER A 125 4.47 4.16 11.87
N GLU A 126 3.79 5.30 11.72
CA GLU A 126 4.19 6.38 10.82
C GLU A 126 5.57 6.94 11.19
N PHE A 127 5.78 7.24 12.48
CA PHE A 127 7.06 7.68 13.01
C PHE A 127 8.18 6.69 12.70
N ASN A 128 7.97 5.39 12.97
CA ASN A 128 9.00 4.36 12.73
C ASN A 128 9.32 4.18 11.23
N SER A 129 8.32 4.30 10.36
CA SER A 129 8.50 4.26 8.91
C SER A 129 9.37 5.42 8.43
N LEU A 130 9.03 6.65 8.82
CA LEU A 130 9.79 7.84 8.43
C LEU A 130 11.21 7.83 9.04
N TYR A 131 11.36 7.39 10.29
CA TYR A 131 12.66 7.22 10.93
C TYR A 131 13.56 6.21 10.18
N SER A 132 12.98 5.10 9.72
CA SER A 132 13.68 4.09 8.91
C SER A 132 14.10 4.64 7.55
N GLN A 133 13.22 5.40 6.89
CA GLN A 133 13.53 6.05 5.62
C GLN A 133 14.66 7.07 5.76
N ILE A 134 14.61 7.94 6.77
CA ILE A 134 15.69 8.90 7.04
C ILE A 134 17.00 8.16 7.32
N SER A 135 16.94 7.08 8.11
CA SER A 135 18.12 6.26 8.39
C SER A 135 18.71 5.61 7.13
N SER A 136 17.88 5.15 6.20
CA SER A 136 18.34 4.63 4.90
C SER A 136 18.97 5.71 4.04
N LEU A 137 18.35 6.89 3.96
CA LEU A 137 18.86 8.03 3.18
C LEU A 137 20.21 8.54 3.69
N ILE A 138 20.42 8.54 5.01
CA ILE A 138 21.72 8.87 5.62
C ILE A 138 22.78 7.83 5.23
N LYS A 139 22.43 6.53 5.20
CA LYS A 139 23.34 5.46 4.75
C LYS A 139 23.66 5.56 3.26
N ASP A 140 22.69 5.96 2.45
CA ASP A 140 22.80 6.14 1.00
C ASP A 140 23.45 7.47 0.60
N LYS A 141 23.88 8.29 1.57
CA LYS A 141 24.52 9.61 1.40
C LYS A 141 23.66 10.67 0.71
N ASN A 142 22.34 10.53 0.73
CA ASN A 142 21.41 11.53 0.22
C ASN A 142 20.98 12.50 1.34
N PHE A 143 21.91 13.36 1.76
CA PHE A 143 21.75 14.17 2.97
C PHE A 143 20.72 15.30 2.83
N SER A 144 20.52 15.86 1.62
CA SER A 144 19.52 16.90 1.37
C SER A 144 18.09 16.37 1.57
N LEU A 145 17.78 15.21 1.00
CA LEU A 145 16.47 14.58 1.16
C LEU A 145 16.27 14.06 2.59
N ALA A 146 17.33 13.56 3.24
CA ALA A 146 17.29 13.18 4.65
C ALA A 146 16.98 14.37 5.56
N GLN A 147 17.54 15.56 5.28
CA GLN A 147 17.29 16.79 6.03
C GLN A 147 15.85 17.30 5.85
N ALA A 148 15.33 17.28 4.63
CA ALA A 148 13.94 17.67 4.37
C ALA A 148 12.94 16.75 5.11
N LYS A 149 13.17 15.43 5.06
CA LYS A 149 12.34 14.46 5.78
C LYS A 149 12.50 14.56 7.30
N TYR A 150 13.69 14.88 7.80
CA TYR A 150 13.91 15.15 9.22
C TYR A 150 13.10 16.37 9.70
N ASN A 151 13.12 17.47 8.95
CA ASN A 151 12.37 18.68 9.31
C ASN A 151 10.85 18.40 9.37
N TYR A 152 10.32 17.63 8.42
CA TYR A 152 8.93 17.18 8.44
C TYR A 152 8.60 16.30 9.66
N LEU A 153 9.55 15.41 10.05
CA LEU A 153 9.39 14.54 11.21
C LEU A 153 9.47 15.33 12.53
N GLU A 154 10.29 16.37 12.59
CA GLU A 154 10.41 17.27 13.74
C GLU A 154 9.16 18.16 13.92
N GLU A 155 8.59 18.68 12.82
CA GLU A 155 7.39 19.52 12.85
C GLU A 155 6.15 18.76 13.34
N ASN A 156 5.99 17.50 12.93
CA ASN A 156 4.79 16.72 13.23
C ASN A 156 4.82 15.92 14.55
N PHE A 157 6.01 15.64 15.10
CA PHE A 157 6.17 14.72 16.25
C PHE A 157 6.93 15.31 17.46
N SER A 158 7.38 16.57 17.41
CA SER A 158 8.15 17.22 18.50
C SER A 158 7.38 17.42 19.81
N GLY A 159 6.04 17.43 19.79
CA GLY A 159 5.18 17.67 20.96
C GLY A 159 5.02 16.48 21.92
N GLU A 160 5.41 15.27 21.54
CA GLU A 160 5.19 14.06 22.35
C GLU A 160 6.49 13.56 22.99
N LYS A 161 6.50 13.43 24.33
CA LYS A 161 7.68 12.98 25.11
C LYS A 161 8.23 11.62 24.66
N ALA A 162 7.39 10.75 24.10
CA ALA A 162 7.80 9.42 23.66
C ALA A 162 8.71 9.43 22.41
N PHE A 163 8.71 10.52 21.63
CA PHE A 163 9.44 10.61 20.35
C PHE A 163 10.67 11.53 20.39
N SER A 164 10.73 12.44 21.36
CA SER A 164 11.75 13.49 21.46
C SER A 164 13.18 12.95 21.58
N GLU A 165 13.40 11.86 22.32
CA GLU A 165 14.73 11.25 22.49
C GLU A 165 15.25 10.65 21.17
N ARG A 166 14.38 9.98 20.42
CA ARG A 166 14.71 9.39 19.11
C ARG A 166 14.98 10.47 18.07
N LEU A 167 14.19 11.54 18.05
CA LEU A 167 14.40 12.71 17.21
C LEU A 167 15.78 13.35 17.45
N ARG A 168 16.14 13.54 18.72
CA ARG A 168 17.44 14.10 19.10
C ARG A 168 18.61 13.26 18.60
N SER A 169 18.56 11.94 18.80
CA SER A 169 19.63 11.03 18.32
C SER A 169 19.78 11.03 16.79
N LEU A 170 18.66 11.12 16.07
CA LEU A 170 18.63 11.19 14.61
C LEU A 170 19.26 12.49 14.09
N ARG A 171 18.93 13.63 14.74
CA ARG A 171 19.52 14.95 14.44
C ARG A 171 21.03 14.97 14.62
N GLU A 172 21.51 14.42 15.74
CA GLU A 172 22.94 14.34 16.04
C GLU A 172 23.69 13.43 15.05
N TRP A 173 23.05 12.39 14.53
CA TRP A 173 23.64 11.55 13.49
C TRP A 173 23.70 12.25 12.13
N LEU A 174 22.60 12.88 11.70
CA LEU A 174 22.53 13.60 10.43
C LEU A 174 23.54 14.76 10.35
N ASN A 175 23.64 15.57 11.40
CA ASN A 175 24.59 16.67 11.47
C ASN A 175 26.05 16.20 11.42
N ARG A 176 26.36 15.04 12.02
CA ARG A 176 27.71 14.45 11.97
C ARG A 176 28.09 14.00 10.56
N GLU A 177 27.15 13.45 9.78
CA GLU A 177 27.43 13.03 8.40
C GLU A 177 27.51 14.21 7.41
N LEU A 178 26.64 15.21 7.56
CA LEU A 178 26.71 16.46 6.78
C LEU A 178 28.10 17.13 6.92
N ALA A 179 28.59 17.25 8.15
CA ALA A 179 29.92 17.81 8.42
C ALA A 179 31.07 16.98 7.78
N ARG A 180 30.88 15.66 7.63
CA ARG A 180 31.87 14.78 6.96
C ARG A 180 31.86 14.97 5.44
N GLU A 181 30.69 15.15 4.84
CA GLU A 181 30.57 15.32 3.39
C GLU A 181 31.08 16.68 2.93
N GLU A 182 30.78 17.76 3.65
CA GLU A 182 31.36 19.09 3.39
C GLU A 182 32.90 19.06 3.41
N LYS A 183 33.49 18.32 4.35
CA LYS A 183 34.94 18.15 4.42
C LYS A 183 35.51 17.38 3.22
N ARG A 184 34.75 16.42 2.66
CA ARG A 184 35.14 15.67 1.45
C ARG A 184 35.03 16.52 0.19
N GLU A 185 33.96 17.29 0.05
CA GLU A 185 33.74 18.19 -1.09
C GLU A 185 34.80 19.29 -1.14
N ARG A 186 35.10 19.94 0.00
CA ARG A 186 36.20 20.91 0.09
C ARG A 186 37.52 20.30 -0.38
N LYS A 187 37.80 19.03 -0.04
CA LYS A 187 39.00 18.32 -0.49
C LYS A 187 38.98 18.03 -2.00
N ARG A 188 37.85 17.57 -2.55
CA ARG A 188 37.70 17.30 -4.00
C ARG A 188 37.86 18.57 -4.83
N ASN A 189 37.19 19.66 -4.45
CA ASN A 189 37.27 20.95 -5.14
C ASN A 189 38.69 21.53 -5.13
N PHE A 190 39.39 21.43 -3.99
CA PHE A 190 40.80 21.79 -3.93
C PHE A 190 41.65 20.97 -4.91
N THR A 191 41.42 19.65 -5.00
CA THR A 191 42.20 18.76 -5.88
C THR A 191 41.98 19.07 -7.36
N LEU A 192 40.74 19.36 -7.76
CA LEU A 192 40.38 19.74 -9.13
C LEU A 192 41.05 21.06 -9.54
N ARG A 193 40.89 22.11 -8.73
CA ARG A 193 41.52 23.41 -8.98
C ARG A 193 43.05 23.31 -8.99
N LEU A 194 43.65 22.49 -8.12
CA LEU A 194 45.10 22.26 -8.12
C LEU A 194 45.58 21.60 -9.44
N ASN A 195 44.77 20.72 -10.03
CA ASN A 195 45.10 20.10 -11.32
C ASN A 195 44.97 21.07 -12.50
N GLU A 196 44.00 21.99 -12.46
CA GLU A 196 43.91 23.09 -13.43
C GLU A 196 45.14 24.01 -13.37
N ALA A 197 45.59 24.35 -12.16
CA ALA A 197 46.82 25.11 -11.99
C ALA A 197 48.04 24.39 -12.60
N LYS A 198 48.16 23.06 -12.41
CA LYS A 198 49.22 22.26 -13.04
C LYS A 198 49.10 22.25 -14.57
N LYS A 199 47.88 22.23 -15.12
CA LYS A 199 47.64 22.29 -16.56
C LYS A 199 48.13 23.63 -17.13
N LEU A 200 47.83 24.75 -16.48
CA LEU A 200 48.33 26.08 -16.89
C LEU A 200 49.86 26.15 -16.87
N ILE A 201 50.49 25.53 -15.86
CA ILE A 201 51.95 25.42 -15.77
C ILE A 201 52.52 24.59 -16.94
N SER A 202 51.86 23.48 -17.32
CA SER A 202 52.29 22.64 -18.45
C SER A 202 52.17 23.33 -19.81
N GLN A 203 51.23 24.28 -19.94
CA GLN A 203 51.01 25.08 -21.14
C GLN A 203 51.95 26.30 -21.23
N GLY A 204 52.86 26.48 -20.27
CA GLY A 204 53.82 27.59 -20.25
C GLY A 204 53.23 28.94 -19.81
N ASN A 205 51.97 28.98 -19.38
CA ASN A 205 51.29 30.22 -18.98
C ASN A 205 51.50 30.52 -17.49
N TYR A 206 52.74 30.87 -17.15
CA TYR A 206 53.17 31.02 -15.76
C TYR A 206 52.53 32.23 -15.04
N ALA A 207 52.13 33.30 -15.75
CA ALA A 207 51.49 34.47 -15.14
C ALA A 207 50.08 34.16 -14.63
N LEU A 208 49.24 33.55 -15.47
CA LEU A 208 47.90 33.12 -15.05
C LEU A 208 47.95 32.00 -14.01
N ALA A 209 48.92 31.08 -14.11
CA ALA A 209 49.11 30.05 -13.09
C ALA A 209 49.48 30.63 -11.71
N ARG A 210 50.24 31.74 -11.66
CA ARG A 210 50.57 32.44 -10.41
C ARG A 210 49.30 32.98 -9.75
N ASP A 211 48.52 33.76 -10.50
CA ASP A 211 47.33 34.44 -9.98
C ASP A 211 46.25 33.43 -9.56
N PHE A 212 46.14 32.33 -10.31
CA PHE A 212 45.25 31.22 -9.96
C PHE A 212 45.68 30.51 -8.68
N LEU A 213 46.97 30.21 -8.50
CA LEU A 213 47.49 29.58 -7.28
C LEU A 213 47.43 30.50 -6.06
N THR A 214 47.60 31.82 -6.21
CA THR A 214 47.42 32.78 -5.11
C THR A 214 45.97 32.86 -4.66
N ASN A 215 45.01 32.86 -5.58
CA ASN A 215 43.58 32.82 -5.25
C ASN A 215 43.21 31.48 -4.58
N LEU A 216 43.76 30.37 -5.07
CA LEU A 216 43.55 29.06 -4.45
C LEU A 216 44.09 28.98 -3.01
N LEU A 217 45.24 29.61 -2.72
CA LEU A 217 45.79 29.67 -1.37
C LEU A 217 45.05 30.65 -0.45
N ARG A 218 44.36 31.65 -1.01
CA ARG A 218 43.46 32.52 -0.25
C ARG A 218 42.23 31.74 0.24
N ASP A 219 41.67 30.90 -0.63
CA ASP A 219 40.52 30.04 -0.29
C ASP A 219 40.91 28.84 0.60
N TYR A 220 42.15 28.34 0.47
CA TYR A 220 42.67 27.17 1.19
C TYR A 220 44.08 27.40 1.76
N PRO A 221 44.22 28.15 2.88
CA PRO A 221 45.51 28.63 3.38
C PRO A 221 46.49 27.53 3.84
N ASP A 222 45.99 26.37 4.31
CA ASP A 222 46.83 25.32 4.91
C ASP A 222 47.45 24.32 3.90
N GLN A 223 47.30 24.56 2.60
CA GLN A 223 47.65 23.57 1.57
C GLN A 223 49.09 23.71 1.03
N ARG A 224 50.03 23.01 1.68
CA ARG A 224 51.47 23.00 1.35
C ARG A 224 51.80 22.73 -0.13
N ARG A 225 51.00 21.93 -0.83
CA ARG A 225 51.21 21.58 -2.25
C ARG A 225 51.00 22.77 -3.19
N ALA A 226 49.99 23.61 -2.94
CA ALA A 226 49.72 24.81 -3.74
C ALA A 226 50.81 25.88 -3.52
N SER A 227 51.26 26.06 -2.28
CA SER A 227 52.37 26.96 -1.92
C SER A 227 53.69 26.58 -2.61
N SER A 228 53.97 25.27 -2.68
CA SER A 228 55.17 24.74 -3.34
C SER A 228 55.16 25.00 -4.85
N LEU A 229 54.00 24.85 -5.49
CA LEU A 229 53.81 25.13 -6.93
C LEU A 229 53.91 26.63 -7.23
N LEU A 230 53.37 27.50 -6.37
CA LEU A 230 53.48 28.95 -6.52
C LEU A 230 54.96 29.39 -6.52
N LYS A 231 55.76 28.89 -5.57
CA LYS A 231 57.22 29.15 -5.51
C LYS A 231 57.99 28.63 -6.74
N TYR A 232 57.48 27.61 -7.43
CA TYR A 232 58.06 27.11 -8.67
C TYR A 232 57.75 28.06 -9.84
N VAL A 233 56.49 28.48 -9.97
CA VAL A 233 56.00 29.40 -11.01
C VAL A 233 56.68 30.77 -10.93
N GLU A 234 56.82 31.33 -9.72
CA GLU A 234 57.50 32.61 -9.51
C GLU A 234 58.99 32.58 -9.90
N ARG A 235 59.66 31.44 -9.69
CA ARG A 235 61.06 31.24 -10.14
C ARG A 235 61.18 31.21 -11.67
N LYS A 236 60.19 30.63 -12.36
CA LYS A 236 60.15 30.59 -13.83
C LYS A 236 59.87 31.98 -14.43
N LEU A 237 58.96 32.76 -13.84
CA LEU A 237 58.66 34.13 -14.28
C LEU A 237 59.87 35.07 -14.13
N LYS A 238 60.63 34.96 -13.03
CA LYS A 238 61.86 35.74 -12.80
C LYS A 238 62.95 35.51 -13.85
N ARG A 239 62.97 34.34 -14.52
CA ARG A 239 63.93 34.04 -15.59
C ARG A 239 63.52 34.58 -16.97
N SER A 240 62.28 35.04 -17.16
CA SER A 240 61.77 35.51 -18.46
C SER A 240 61.93 37.02 -18.73
N LYS A 241 62.34 37.82 -17.74
CA LYS A 241 62.50 39.29 -17.87
C LYS A 241 63.96 39.71 -18.14
N ALA A 242 64.49 39.37 -19.32
CA ALA A 242 65.79 39.89 -19.79
C ALA A 242 65.72 40.41 -21.24
N SER A 243 65.65 41.75 -21.37
CA SER A 243 66.10 42.61 -22.50
C SER A 243 65.22 42.71 -23.78
N PRO A 244 65.33 43.78 -24.62
CA PRO A 244 64.48 44.97 -24.51
C PRO A 244 63.87 45.55 -25.83
N GLN A 245 62.83 46.38 -25.66
CA GLN A 245 62.40 47.57 -26.43
C GLN A 245 62.46 47.63 -27.97
N VAL A 246 61.32 47.98 -28.61
CA VAL A 246 61.30 48.79 -29.85
C VAL A 246 60.13 49.78 -29.85
N LYS A 247 60.47 51.04 -30.18
CA LYS A 247 59.64 52.23 -30.36
C LYS A 247 58.88 52.21 -31.70
N GLU A 248 57.71 52.83 -31.72
CA GLU A 248 56.98 53.24 -32.92
C GLU A 248 57.74 54.33 -33.69
N VAL A 249 57.81 54.20 -35.03
CA VAL A 249 57.89 55.34 -35.98
C VAL A 249 57.12 54.98 -37.25
N SER A 250 56.33 55.96 -37.69
CA SER A 250 55.50 56.02 -38.89
C SER A 250 56.30 56.25 -40.19
N SER A 251 55.80 55.77 -41.33
CA SER A 251 55.85 56.53 -42.60
C SER A 251 54.93 55.93 -43.66
N ARG A 252 54.25 56.83 -44.40
CA ARG A 252 53.29 56.57 -45.49
C ARG A 252 54.00 56.08 -46.76
N ARG A 253 53.36 55.17 -47.52
CA ARG A 253 53.65 54.88 -48.94
C ARG A 253 52.34 54.72 -49.75
N THR A 254 52.41 55.03 -51.04
CA THR A 254 51.29 55.37 -51.96
C THR A 254 50.48 54.16 -52.50
N PRO A 255 49.23 54.38 -53.00
CA PRO A 255 48.23 53.31 -53.25
C PRO A 255 48.55 52.27 -54.34
N GLN A 256 49.48 52.52 -55.26
CA GLN A 256 49.81 51.57 -56.34
C GLN A 256 50.82 50.49 -55.92
N GLU A 257 51.63 50.70 -54.87
CA GLU A 257 52.53 49.67 -54.31
C GLU A 257 51.77 48.68 -53.42
N VAL A 258 50.70 49.15 -52.76
CA VAL A 258 49.86 48.34 -51.85
C VAL A 258 49.09 47.24 -52.58
N SER A 259 48.73 47.44 -53.86
CA SER A 259 48.02 46.43 -54.67
C SER A 259 48.92 45.24 -55.03
N LYS A 260 50.14 45.51 -55.54
CA LYS A 260 51.12 44.47 -55.88
C LYS A 260 51.70 43.79 -54.63
N GLN A 261 51.88 44.52 -53.52
CA GLN A 261 52.28 43.91 -52.24
C GLN A 261 51.22 42.98 -51.68
N LYS A 262 49.93 43.35 -51.74
CA LYS A 262 48.84 42.47 -51.27
C LYS A 262 48.74 41.17 -52.07
N GLU A 263 49.00 41.19 -53.38
CA GLU A 263 49.04 39.97 -54.20
C GLU A 263 50.27 39.10 -53.87
N ILE A 264 51.45 39.71 -53.68
CA ILE A 264 52.66 38.98 -53.29
C ILE A 264 52.53 38.39 -51.87
N GLU A 265 51.89 39.12 -50.96
CA GLU A 265 51.65 38.70 -49.58
C GLU A 265 50.56 37.61 -49.49
N ALA A 266 49.54 37.65 -50.35
CA ALA A 266 48.56 36.57 -50.48
C ALA A 266 49.18 35.29 -51.06
N LEU A 267 50.06 35.40 -52.06
CA LEU A 267 50.78 34.27 -52.65
C LEU A 267 51.81 33.67 -51.69
N SER A 268 52.53 34.49 -50.91
CA SER A 268 53.47 34.00 -49.90
C SER A 268 52.77 33.26 -48.77
N LYS A 269 51.61 33.77 -48.33
CA LYS A 269 50.77 33.14 -47.30
C LYS A 269 50.16 31.82 -47.77
N LYS A 270 49.79 31.71 -49.05
CA LYS A 270 49.37 30.44 -49.67
C LYS A 270 50.50 29.41 -49.64
N ILE A 271 51.71 29.80 -50.04
CA ILE A 271 52.88 28.88 -50.06
C ILE A 271 53.26 28.44 -48.65
N SER A 272 53.20 29.33 -47.65
CA SER A 272 53.53 28.97 -46.27
C SER A 272 52.53 27.96 -45.68
N LEU A 273 51.24 28.16 -45.92
CA LEU A 273 50.19 27.26 -45.43
C LEU A 273 50.22 25.90 -46.11
N ILE A 274 50.56 25.84 -47.42
CA ILE A 274 50.77 24.56 -48.12
C ILE A 274 51.96 23.80 -47.52
N ARG A 275 53.09 24.47 -47.25
CA ARG A 275 54.26 23.84 -46.60
C ARG A 275 53.95 23.35 -45.19
N GLU A 276 53.15 24.11 -44.46
CA GLU A 276 52.71 23.73 -43.11
C GLU A 276 51.81 22.49 -43.15
N ALA A 277 50.87 22.43 -44.11
CA ALA A 277 50.06 21.25 -44.33
C ALA A 277 50.89 20.03 -44.76
N GLU A 278 51.87 20.19 -45.67
CA GLU A 278 52.80 19.13 -46.06
C GLU A 278 53.60 18.61 -44.85
N LYS A 279 54.04 19.51 -43.96
CA LYS A 279 54.73 19.13 -42.71
C LYS A 279 53.83 18.35 -41.77
N PHE A 280 52.54 18.70 -41.67
CA PHE A 280 51.58 17.96 -40.86
C PHE A 280 51.26 16.57 -41.45
N ILE A 281 51.27 16.42 -42.78
CA ILE A 281 51.17 15.11 -43.44
C ILE A 281 52.42 14.27 -43.13
N GLN A 282 53.63 14.86 -43.18
CA GLN A 282 54.87 14.16 -42.84
C GLN A 282 54.97 13.77 -41.36
N SER A 283 54.36 14.55 -40.46
CA SER A 283 54.29 14.24 -39.03
C SER A 283 53.09 13.35 -38.65
N GLU A 284 52.45 12.71 -39.64
CA GLU A 284 51.28 11.83 -39.47
C GLU A 284 50.07 12.49 -38.76
N ASN A 285 49.97 13.82 -38.81
CA ASN A 285 48.85 14.57 -38.22
C ASN A 285 47.83 14.95 -39.30
N TYR A 286 47.23 13.93 -39.90
CA TYR A 286 46.40 14.05 -41.10
C TYR A 286 45.15 14.91 -40.87
N ARG A 287 44.62 14.98 -39.64
CA ARG A 287 43.45 15.81 -39.30
C ARG A 287 43.71 17.30 -39.42
N LYS A 288 44.86 17.78 -38.93
CA LYS A 288 45.24 19.19 -39.04
C LYS A 288 45.61 19.55 -40.47
N ALA A 289 46.32 18.66 -41.16
CA ALA A 289 46.64 18.84 -42.58
C ALA A 289 45.37 18.95 -43.44
N TYR A 290 44.40 18.04 -43.25
CA TYR A 290 43.14 18.03 -43.99
C TYR A 290 42.34 19.32 -43.79
N PHE A 291 42.28 19.84 -42.56
CA PHE A 291 41.54 21.07 -42.28
C PHE A 291 42.15 22.29 -42.99
N ILE A 292 43.47 22.45 -42.89
CA ILE A 292 44.21 23.54 -43.55
C ILE A 292 44.03 23.44 -45.09
N LEU A 293 44.17 22.24 -45.65
CA LEU A 293 44.02 22.01 -47.09
C LEU A 293 42.58 22.21 -47.57
N LYS A 294 41.58 21.91 -46.75
CA LYS A 294 40.17 22.12 -47.07
C LYS A 294 39.84 23.60 -47.17
N GLU A 295 40.29 24.41 -46.21
CA GLU A 295 40.14 25.87 -46.27
C GLU A 295 40.87 26.45 -47.50
N LEU A 296 42.09 26.00 -47.77
CA LEU A 296 42.84 26.42 -48.96
C LEU A 296 42.16 26.01 -50.28
N SER A 297 41.48 24.85 -50.32
CA SER A 297 40.76 24.37 -51.51
C SER A 297 39.54 25.22 -51.86
N ILE A 298 38.90 25.83 -50.85
CA ILE A 298 37.76 26.74 -51.05
C ILE A 298 38.24 28.07 -51.65
N ILE A 299 39.38 28.55 -51.18
CA ILE A 299 39.96 29.84 -51.61
C ILE A 299 40.65 29.70 -52.98
N TYR A 300 41.29 28.55 -53.27
CA TYR A 300 42.01 28.28 -54.51
C TYR A 300 41.52 26.99 -55.21
N PRO A 301 40.29 26.98 -55.74
CA PRO A 301 39.63 25.76 -56.22
C PRO A 301 40.22 25.16 -57.51
N ARG A 302 41.04 25.92 -58.25
CA ARG A 302 41.71 25.48 -59.49
C ARG A 302 43.15 25.01 -59.29
N ASP A 303 43.68 25.03 -58.07
CA ASP A 303 45.05 24.60 -57.79
C ASP A 303 45.14 23.08 -57.57
N GLU A 304 45.77 22.39 -58.52
CA GLU A 304 45.88 20.92 -58.51
C GLU A 304 46.71 20.38 -57.34
N LYS A 305 47.71 21.15 -56.87
CA LYS A 305 48.59 20.69 -55.79
C LYS A 305 47.82 20.60 -54.46
N ILE A 306 46.94 21.56 -54.18
CA ILE A 306 46.09 21.56 -52.99
C ILE A 306 45.09 20.40 -53.06
N LYS A 307 44.48 20.14 -54.22
CA LYS A 307 43.54 19.02 -54.42
C LYS A 307 44.18 17.66 -54.18
N ASN A 308 45.38 17.44 -54.72
CA ASN A 308 46.10 16.17 -54.55
C ASN A 308 46.49 15.95 -53.09
N LEU A 309 47.05 16.96 -52.42
CA LEU A 309 47.39 16.88 -50.99
C LEU A 309 46.15 16.67 -50.11
N LEU A 310 45.02 17.30 -50.43
CA LEU A 310 43.76 17.10 -49.72
C LEU A 310 43.24 15.67 -49.86
N SER A 311 43.32 15.10 -51.07
CA SER A 311 42.91 13.70 -51.30
C SER A 311 43.78 12.70 -50.51
N GLN A 312 45.09 12.95 -50.44
CA GLN A 312 46.05 12.14 -49.69
C GLN A 312 45.83 12.24 -48.18
N ALA A 313 45.60 13.45 -47.65
CA ALA A 313 45.31 13.64 -46.24
C ALA A 313 43.96 13.01 -45.84
N LYS A 314 42.96 13.06 -46.74
CA LYS A 314 41.64 12.47 -46.50
C LYS A 314 41.68 10.95 -46.43
N SER A 315 42.35 10.29 -47.38
CA SER A 315 42.43 8.82 -47.39
C SER A 315 43.17 8.27 -46.16
N LYS A 316 44.24 8.94 -45.72
CA LYS A 316 44.99 8.55 -44.52
C LYS A 316 44.23 8.80 -43.22
N LEU A 317 43.42 9.86 -43.17
CA LEU A 317 42.52 10.11 -42.04
C LEU A 317 41.45 9.02 -41.91
N GLU A 318 40.87 8.59 -43.03
CA GLU A 318 39.84 7.54 -43.07
C GLU A 318 40.42 6.19 -42.57
N GLU A 319 41.65 5.81 -42.97
CA GLU A 319 42.34 4.63 -42.45
C GLU A 319 42.59 4.69 -40.91
N GLU A 320 42.99 5.86 -40.39
CA GLU A 320 43.26 6.06 -38.96
C GLU A 320 41.99 5.98 -38.11
N GLU A 321 40.88 6.56 -38.61
CA GLU A 321 39.59 6.51 -37.94
C GLU A 321 39.01 5.08 -37.90
N GLU A 322 39.19 4.28 -38.95
CA GLU A 322 38.79 2.87 -38.95
C GLU A 322 39.61 2.01 -37.97
N ALA A 323 40.92 2.21 -37.92
CA ALA A 323 41.79 1.50 -36.98
C ALA A 323 41.46 1.86 -35.51
N ARG A 324 41.13 3.13 -35.24
CA ARG A 324 40.71 3.58 -33.92
C ARG A 324 39.38 2.97 -33.49
N LYS A 325 38.38 2.93 -34.39
CA LYS A 325 37.08 2.29 -34.12
C LYS A 325 37.22 0.81 -33.77
N LYS A 326 38.12 0.07 -34.46
CA LYS A 326 38.38 -1.34 -34.15
C LYS A 326 38.98 -1.55 -32.75
N ARG A 327 39.92 -0.68 -32.32
CA ARG A 327 40.52 -0.74 -30.97
C ARG A 327 39.50 -0.43 -29.87
N GLU A 328 38.68 0.59 -30.07
CA GLU A 328 37.62 0.97 -29.11
C GLU A 328 36.55 -0.14 -28.97
N LEU A 329 36.25 -0.88 -30.04
CA LEU A 329 35.35 -2.05 -30.00
C LEU A 329 35.96 -3.23 -29.22
N GLN A 330 37.26 -3.49 -29.39
CA GLN A 330 37.96 -4.56 -28.68
C GLN A 330 38.00 -4.29 -27.17
N GLU A 331 38.39 -3.07 -26.76
CA GLU A 331 38.41 -2.67 -25.34
C GLU A 331 37.03 -2.77 -24.69
N LYS A 332 35.97 -2.44 -25.44
CA LYS A 332 34.60 -2.56 -24.96
C LYS A 332 34.24 -4.02 -24.65
N ARG A 333 34.58 -4.96 -25.54
CA ARG A 333 34.30 -6.40 -25.35
C ARG A 333 35.01 -6.98 -24.14
N ASP A 334 36.27 -6.60 -23.92
CA ASP A 334 37.06 -7.09 -22.78
C ASP A 334 36.48 -6.61 -21.44
N LEU A 335 35.99 -5.36 -21.37
CA LEU A 335 35.35 -4.82 -20.18
C LEU A 335 34.02 -5.50 -19.86
N VAL A 336 33.20 -5.79 -20.88
CA VAL A 336 31.92 -6.49 -20.71
C VAL A 336 32.15 -7.90 -20.17
N SER A 337 33.08 -8.66 -20.77
CA SER A 337 33.43 -10.00 -20.32
C SER A 337 33.92 -10.03 -18.86
N LYS A 338 34.72 -9.03 -18.45
CA LYS A 338 35.17 -8.89 -17.06
C LYS A 338 34.02 -8.64 -16.09
N ILE A 339 33.04 -7.82 -16.46
CA ILE A 339 31.87 -7.52 -15.61
C ILE A 339 30.97 -8.76 -15.47
N GLU A 340 30.70 -9.46 -16.57
CA GLU A 340 29.90 -10.70 -16.53
C GLU A 340 30.52 -11.75 -15.63
N LYS A 341 31.84 -11.94 -15.70
CA LYS A 341 32.56 -12.87 -14.84
C LYS A 341 32.41 -12.52 -13.35
N LEU A 342 32.57 -11.25 -12.98
CA LEU A 342 32.42 -10.78 -11.59
C LEU A 342 30.98 -10.95 -11.06
N ILE A 343 29.96 -10.82 -11.93
CA ILE A 343 28.56 -11.05 -11.55
C ILE A 343 28.30 -12.53 -11.29
N VAL A 344 28.90 -13.43 -12.08
CA VAL A 344 28.78 -14.88 -11.91
C VAL A 344 29.50 -15.37 -10.66
N GLU A 345 30.64 -14.77 -10.31
CA GLU A 345 31.41 -15.08 -9.09
C GLU A 345 30.80 -14.47 -7.81
N GLU A 346 29.64 -13.81 -7.89
CA GLU A 346 28.91 -13.15 -6.79
C GLU A 346 29.69 -12.02 -6.05
N ASP A 347 30.82 -11.54 -6.59
CA ASP A 347 31.52 -10.34 -6.09
C ASP A 347 30.87 -9.05 -6.62
N PHE A 348 29.69 -8.77 -6.07
CA PHE A 348 28.87 -7.65 -6.52
C PHE A 348 29.47 -6.26 -6.24
N SER A 349 30.45 -6.16 -5.35
CA SER A 349 31.11 -4.89 -5.03
C SER A 349 32.03 -4.49 -6.18
N GLN A 350 32.89 -5.41 -6.61
CA GLN A 350 33.79 -5.20 -7.74
C GLN A 350 33.03 -5.08 -9.07
N ALA A 351 31.97 -5.86 -9.25
CA ALA A 351 31.10 -5.75 -10.42
C ALA A 351 30.47 -4.36 -10.54
N GLN A 352 30.03 -3.75 -9.42
CA GLN A 352 29.47 -2.38 -9.43
C GLN A 352 30.51 -1.31 -9.74
N GLU A 353 31.76 -1.46 -9.30
CA GLU A 353 32.84 -0.53 -9.65
C GLU A 353 33.21 -0.64 -11.13
N ALA A 354 33.35 -1.87 -11.65
CA ALA A 354 33.63 -2.12 -13.06
C ALA A 354 32.50 -1.60 -13.96
N LEU A 355 31.24 -1.73 -13.53
CA LEU A 355 30.07 -1.25 -14.27
C LEU A 355 29.97 0.29 -14.24
N LYS A 356 30.39 0.96 -13.15
CA LYS A 356 30.55 2.42 -13.14
C LYS A 356 31.64 2.90 -14.09
N ALA A 357 32.77 2.19 -14.15
CA ALA A 357 33.84 2.50 -15.11
C ALA A 357 33.37 2.34 -16.56
N PHE A 358 32.58 1.29 -16.85
CA PHE A 358 31.97 1.08 -18.16
C PHE A 358 30.94 2.17 -18.51
N SER A 359 30.04 2.51 -17.57
CA SER A 359 29.04 3.58 -17.74
C SER A 359 29.67 4.96 -18.00
N SER A 360 30.80 5.26 -17.35
CA SER A 360 31.51 6.53 -17.58
C SER A 360 32.16 6.61 -18.97
N LYS A 361 32.49 5.48 -19.59
CA LYS A 361 33.18 5.42 -20.89
C LYS A 361 32.20 5.19 -22.05
N TYR A 362 31.11 4.47 -21.82
CA TYR A 362 30.08 4.13 -22.82
C TYR A 362 28.64 4.32 -22.25
N PRO A 363 28.20 5.58 -22.04
CA PRO A 363 26.95 5.88 -21.32
C PRO A 363 25.66 5.54 -22.07
N GLN A 364 25.68 5.46 -23.41
CA GLN A 364 24.50 5.19 -24.25
C GLN A 364 24.48 3.77 -24.85
N ASP A 365 25.29 2.86 -24.31
CA ASP A 365 25.46 1.53 -24.90
C ASP A 365 24.40 0.54 -24.40
N LYS A 366 23.79 -0.22 -25.33
CA LYS A 366 22.75 -1.21 -25.03
C LYS A 366 23.23 -2.34 -24.11
N GLU A 367 24.54 -2.62 -24.07
CA GLU A 367 25.09 -3.64 -23.16
C GLU A 367 25.11 -3.20 -21.70
N LEU A 368 25.15 -1.88 -21.43
CA LEU A 368 25.10 -1.35 -20.06
C LEU A 368 23.78 -1.71 -19.38
N GLU A 369 22.66 -1.57 -20.08
CA GLU A 369 21.33 -1.93 -19.57
C GLU A 369 21.22 -3.43 -19.25
N LYS A 370 21.77 -4.27 -20.14
CA LYS A 370 21.80 -5.74 -19.94
C LYS A 370 22.61 -6.12 -18.70
N LEU A 371 23.80 -5.54 -18.51
CA LEU A 371 24.65 -5.84 -17.35
C LEU A 371 24.04 -5.33 -16.03
N ILE A 372 23.36 -4.18 -16.05
CA ILE A 372 22.64 -3.66 -14.88
C ILE A 372 21.47 -4.59 -14.51
N HIS A 373 20.73 -5.05 -15.50
CA HIS A 373 19.64 -6.01 -15.30
C HIS A 373 20.17 -7.31 -14.69
N LEU A 374 21.20 -7.90 -15.30
CA LEU A 374 21.84 -9.14 -14.83
C LEU A 374 22.33 -9.03 -13.37
N LEU A 375 22.95 -7.90 -13.00
CA LEU A 375 23.43 -7.66 -11.64
C LEU A 375 22.28 -7.50 -10.63
N LYS A 376 21.17 -6.85 -11.01
CA LYS A 376 19.98 -6.72 -10.16
C LYS A 376 19.30 -8.06 -9.94
N GLU A 377 19.17 -8.85 -11.00
CA GLU A 377 18.57 -10.19 -10.98
C GLU A 377 19.36 -11.12 -10.05
N LYS A 378 20.68 -11.21 -10.22
CA LYS A 378 21.53 -12.06 -9.36
C LYS A 378 21.54 -11.62 -7.89
N LYS A 379 21.55 -10.32 -7.60
CA LYS A 379 21.40 -9.81 -6.22
C LYS A 379 20.05 -10.19 -5.60
N ALA A 380 18.97 -10.17 -6.39
CA ALA A 380 17.65 -10.53 -5.93
C ALA A 380 17.54 -12.04 -5.64
N GLU A 381 18.17 -12.89 -6.45
CA GLU A 381 18.25 -14.34 -6.20
C GLU A 381 18.95 -14.68 -4.88
N VAL A 382 20.12 -14.07 -4.63
CA VAL A 382 20.87 -14.28 -3.37
C VAL A 382 20.05 -13.83 -2.16
N LYS A 383 19.40 -12.66 -2.25
CA LYS A 383 18.54 -12.15 -1.18
C LYS A 383 17.34 -13.07 -0.89
N LYS A 384 16.68 -13.58 -1.94
CA LYS A 384 15.57 -14.55 -1.79
C LYS A 384 16.06 -15.85 -1.11
N ARG A 385 17.26 -16.31 -1.42
CA ARG A 385 17.87 -17.49 -0.79
C ARG A 385 18.14 -17.27 0.70
N GLU A 386 18.65 -16.11 1.10
CA GLU A 386 18.86 -15.76 2.51
C GLU A 386 17.55 -15.63 3.30
N GLU A 387 16.53 -15.02 2.70
CA GLU A 387 15.20 -14.89 3.30
C GLU A 387 14.53 -16.26 3.48
N ALA A 388 14.67 -17.16 2.52
CA ALA A 388 14.18 -18.54 2.63
C ALA A 388 14.86 -19.33 3.77
N ILE A 389 16.15 -19.10 4.01
CA ILE A 389 16.89 -19.73 5.13
C ILE A 389 16.38 -19.17 6.47
N LYS A 390 16.12 -17.86 6.57
CA LYS A 390 15.52 -17.25 7.77
C LYS A 390 14.12 -17.77 8.04
N GLU A 391 13.31 -17.93 6.99
CA GLU A 391 11.94 -18.45 7.10
C GLU A 391 11.92 -19.93 7.52
N LYS A 392 12.86 -20.73 7.03
CA LYS A 392 13.00 -22.15 7.44
C LYS A 392 13.33 -22.27 8.93
N ARG A 393 14.30 -21.49 9.44
CA ARG A 393 14.65 -21.44 10.87
C ARG A 393 13.50 -20.95 11.75
N PHE A 394 12.69 -20.03 11.23
CA PHE A 394 11.49 -19.56 11.91
C PHE A 394 10.43 -20.66 12.04
N ARG A 395 10.16 -21.43 10.98
CA ARG A 395 9.18 -22.53 10.99
C ARG A 395 9.56 -23.67 11.93
N GLU A 396 10.85 -24.01 12.00
CA GLU A 396 11.34 -25.05 12.91
C GLU A 396 11.10 -24.68 14.38
N LYS A 397 11.40 -23.44 14.80
CA LYS A 397 11.13 -22.96 16.16
C LYS A 397 9.64 -22.91 16.49
N LEU A 398 8.81 -22.39 15.58
CA LEU A 398 7.36 -22.32 15.77
C LEU A 398 6.75 -23.73 15.90
N SER A 399 7.28 -24.73 15.21
CA SER A 399 6.79 -26.11 15.30
C SER A 399 7.04 -26.76 16.67
N SER A 400 8.17 -26.42 17.31
CA SER A 400 8.51 -26.88 18.66
C SER A 400 7.58 -26.25 19.69
N ASP A 401 7.44 -24.92 19.66
CA ASP A 401 6.59 -24.17 20.62
C ASP A 401 5.11 -24.60 20.52
N LEU A 402 4.63 -24.94 19.32
CA LEU A 402 3.27 -25.45 19.10
C LEU A 402 3.07 -26.89 19.59
N GLY A 403 4.14 -27.70 19.60
CA GLY A 403 4.12 -29.07 20.10
C GLY A 403 3.82 -29.14 21.60
N GLU A 404 4.43 -28.26 22.38
CA GLU A 404 4.24 -28.18 23.84
C GLU A 404 2.80 -27.78 24.22
N VAL A 405 2.23 -26.79 23.51
CA VAL A 405 0.83 -26.38 23.71
C VAL A 405 -0.14 -27.53 23.47
N LEU A 406 0.10 -28.34 22.43
CA LEU A 406 -0.75 -29.49 22.11
C LEU A 406 -0.56 -30.65 23.10
N ALA A 407 0.63 -30.82 23.66
CA ALA A 407 0.90 -31.81 24.71
C ALA A 407 0.13 -31.46 26.01
N SER A 408 0.20 -30.22 26.48
CA SER A 408 -0.53 -29.80 27.69
C SER A 408 -2.06 -29.89 27.54
N ILE A 409 -2.59 -29.72 26.33
CA ILE A 409 -4.03 -29.91 26.05
C ILE A 409 -4.41 -31.40 26.10
N LYS A 410 -3.54 -32.32 25.65
CA LYS A 410 -3.78 -33.76 25.74
C LYS A 410 -3.78 -34.24 27.19
N GLU A 411 -2.94 -33.66 28.03
CA GLU A 411 -2.85 -33.96 29.47
C GLU A 411 -3.97 -33.30 30.30
N LYS A 412 -4.91 -32.59 29.66
CA LYS A 412 -6.00 -31.82 30.29
C LYS A 412 -5.53 -30.71 31.25
N ASN A 413 -4.27 -30.28 31.16
CA ASN A 413 -3.74 -29.17 31.94
C ASN A 413 -4.01 -27.82 31.22
N TYR A 414 -5.27 -27.39 31.25
CA TYR A 414 -5.74 -26.23 30.46
C TYR A 414 -5.20 -24.87 30.96
N SER A 415 -4.75 -24.77 32.20
CA SER A 415 -4.11 -23.55 32.74
C SER A 415 -2.70 -23.37 32.16
N GLN A 416 -1.90 -24.44 32.12
CA GLN A 416 -0.57 -24.44 31.52
C GLN A 416 -0.64 -24.17 30.01
N ALA A 417 -1.58 -24.80 29.30
CA ALA A 417 -1.80 -24.54 27.88
C ALA A 417 -2.20 -23.08 27.58
N LYS A 418 -2.95 -22.41 28.48
CA LYS A 418 -3.31 -20.99 28.33
C LYS A 418 -2.12 -20.06 28.57
N ALA A 419 -1.23 -20.41 29.49
CA ALA A 419 0.00 -19.65 29.76
C ALA A 419 0.95 -19.71 28.55
N LEU A 420 1.22 -20.91 28.02
CA LEU A 420 2.06 -21.10 26.83
C LEU A 420 1.49 -20.41 25.58
N LEU A 421 0.16 -20.38 25.44
CA LEU A 421 -0.51 -19.60 24.38
C LEU A 421 -0.38 -18.09 24.56
N GLY A 422 -0.22 -17.60 25.80
CA GLY A 422 0.11 -16.21 26.10
C GLY A 422 1.55 -15.88 25.72
N ASP A 423 2.49 -16.75 26.09
CA ASP A 423 3.92 -16.58 25.76
C ASP A 423 4.17 -16.57 24.25
N LEU A 424 3.44 -17.40 23.49
CA LEU A 424 3.45 -17.39 22.02
C LEU A 424 2.93 -16.07 21.41
N GLU A 425 1.92 -15.46 22.03
CA GLU A 425 1.37 -14.17 21.60
C GLU A 425 2.34 -13.02 21.88
N GLU A 426 3.12 -13.11 22.96
CA GLU A 426 4.15 -12.13 23.31
C GLU A 426 5.44 -12.29 22.47
N LYS A 427 5.86 -13.51 22.18
CA LYS A 427 7.03 -13.79 21.32
C LYS A 427 6.80 -13.42 19.85
N TYR A 428 5.56 -13.52 19.33
CA TYR A 428 5.24 -13.31 17.91
C TYR A 428 4.06 -12.34 17.66
N PRO A 429 4.14 -11.08 18.13
CA PRO A 429 3.00 -10.15 18.19
C PRO A 429 2.54 -9.59 16.83
N HIS A 430 3.35 -9.70 15.79
CA HIS A 430 3.07 -9.16 14.45
C HIS A 430 2.66 -10.22 13.42
N GLN A 431 2.61 -11.50 13.80
CA GLN A 431 2.28 -12.58 12.87
C GLN A 431 0.81 -12.99 12.97
N LYS A 432 0.00 -12.48 12.03
CA LYS A 432 -1.46 -12.63 11.99
C LYS A 432 -1.94 -14.09 12.03
N HIS A 433 -1.20 -15.02 11.42
CA HIS A 433 -1.55 -16.44 11.43
C HIS A 433 -1.32 -17.11 12.79
N VAL A 434 -0.27 -16.72 13.53
CA VAL A 434 -0.01 -17.20 14.90
C VAL A 434 -1.09 -16.68 15.85
N LEU A 435 -1.45 -15.40 15.76
CA LEU A 435 -2.51 -14.78 16.58
C LEU A 435 -3.90 -15.41 16.32
N ASN A 436 -4.20 -15.72 15.06
CA ASN A 436 -5.43 -16.43 14.69
C ASN A 436 -5.44 -17.85 15.25
N PHE A 437 -4.31 -18.56 15.18
CA PHE A 437 -4.16 -19.89 15.78
C PHE A 437 -4.37 -19.83 17.30
N VAL A 438 -3.70 -18.90 18.01
CA VAL A 438 -3.87 -18.69 19.46
C VAL A 438 -5.33 -18.42 19.82
N SER A 439 -6.01 -17.57 19.07
CA SER A 439 -7.42 -17.25 19.26
C SER A 439 -8.32 -18.47 19.07
N SER A 440 -8.07 -19.27 18.03
CA SER A 440 -8.81 -20.50 17.75
C SER A 440 -8.62 -21.55 18.84
N MET A 441 -7.40 -21.69 19.36
CA MET A 441 -7.05 -22.65 20.40
C MET A 441 -7.61 -22.24 21.76
N ARG A 442 -7.60 -20.95 22.11
CA ARG A 442 -8.31 -20.43 23.30
C ARG A 442 -9.80 -20.75 23.26
N LEU A 443 -10.43 -20.62 22.09
CA LEU A 443 -11.83 -20.99 21.90
C LEU A 443 -12.06 -22.50 22.07
N LYS A 444 -11.14 -23.32 21.56
CA LYS A 444 -11.19 -24.78 21.67
C LYS A 444 -11.02 -25.24 23.12
N ILE A 445 -10.05 -24.69 23.86
CA ILE A 445 -9.84 -24.96 25.28
C ILE A 445 -11.09 -24.57 26.08
N LYS A 446 -11.69 -23.40 25.81
CA LYS A 446 -12.92 -22.96 26.49
C LYS A 446 -14.11 -23.92 26.27
N ARG A 447 -14.22 -24.53 25.08
CA ARG A 447 -15.24 -25.55 24.79
C ARG A 447 -14.97 -26.87 25.52
N LEU A 448 -13.71 -27.26 25.65
CA LEU A 448 -13.31 -28.47 26.38
C LEU A 448 -13.58 -28.33 27.90
N GLU A 449 -13.22 -27.18 28.49
CA GLU A 449 -13.54 -26.86 29.90
C GLU A 449 -15.06 -26.85 30.17
N ALA A 450 -15.84 -26.33 29.23
CA ALA A 450 -17.31 -26.33 29.35
C ALA A 450 -17.90 -27.75 29.26
N ARG A 451 -17.27 -28.64 28.47
CA ARG A 451 -17.70 -30.04 28.34
C ARG A 451 -17.39 -30.84 29.61
N GLU A 452 -16.22 -30.64 30.21
CA GLU A 452 -15.82 -31.29 31.46
C GLU A 452 -16.76 -30.89 32.62
N LYS A 453 -17.03 -29.58 32.78
CA LYS A 453 -18.01 -29.09 33.77
C LYS A 453 -19.41 -29.67 33.55
N ARG A 454 -19.80 -29.92 32.30
CA ARG A 454 -21.09 -30.52 31.96
C ARG A 454 -21.13 -32.01 32.31
N GLU A 455 -20.04 -32.74 32.09
CA GLU A 455 -19.91 -34.14 32.47
C GLU A 455 -19.91 -34.32 34.00
N GLU A 456 -19.24 -33.44 34.73
CA GLU A 456 -19.30 -33.39 36.21
C GLU A 456 -20.72 -33.11 36.72
N ALA A 457 -21.41 -32.13 36.13
CA ALA A 457 -22.81 -31.83 36.48
C ALA A 457 -23.76 -33.01 36.19
N ILE A 458 -23.52 -33.77 35.12
CA ILE A 458 -24.29 -34.99 34.79
C ILE A 458 -24.02 -36.10 35.82
N LYS A 459 -22.76 -36.29 36.24
CA LYS A 459 -22.41 -37.25 37.31
C LYS A 459 -23.06 -36.87 38.63
N GLU A 460 -23.05 -35.59 39.00
CA GLU A 460 -23.68 -35.10 40.23
C GLU A 460 -25.21 -35.27 40.18
N LYS A 461 -25.85 -35.03 39.03
CA LYS A 461 -27.29 -35.25 38.84
C LYS A 461 -27.66 -36.73 39.02
N ARG A 462 -26.93 -37.65 38.38
CA ARG A 462 -27.16 -39.10 38.52
C ARG A 462 -26.95 -39.59 39.96
N PHE A 463 -25.97 -39.03 40.66
CA PHE A 463 -25.74 -39.34 42.07
C PHE A 463 -26.93 -38.92 42.95
N ARG A 464 -27.48 -37.71 42.72
CA ARG A 464 -28.66 -37.22 43.47
C ARG A 464 -29.92 -38.05 43.19
N GLU A 465 -30.16 -38.46 41.95
CA GLU A 465 -31.30 -39.31 41.57
C GLU A 465 -31.21 -40.70 42.24
N LYS A 466 -30.01 -41.29 42.27
CA LYS A 466 -29.78 -42.58 42.93
C LYS A 466 -29.95 -42.49 44.45
N LEU A 467 -29.45 -41.40 45.07
CA LEU A 467 -29.63 -41.14 46.51
C LEU A 467 -31.12 -40.98 46.88
N SER A 468 -31.93 -40.31 46.04
CA SER A 468 -33.37 -40.16 46.34
C SER A 468 -34.14 -41.46 46.19
N SER A 469 -33.76 -42.30 45.22
CA SER A 469 -34.36 -43.63 45.03
C SER A 469 -34.06 -44.55 46.22
N ASP A 470 -32.81 -44.61 46.67
CA ASP A 470 -32.40 -45.44 47.81
C ASP A 470 -33.09 -44.99 49.12
N LEU A 471 -33.20 -43.67 49.35
CA LEU A 471 -33.94 -43.11 50.49
C LEU A 471 -35.43 -43.47 50.46
N ALA A 472 -36.06 -43.46 49.28
CA ALA A 472 -37.48 -43.80 49.12
C ALA A 472 -37.74 -45.29 49.36
N SER A 473 -36.87 -46.18 48.86
CA SER A 473 -37.00 -47.64 49.08
C SER A 473 -36.82 -47.98 50.55
N CYS A 474 -35.74 -47.48 51.17
CA CYS A 474 -35.45 -47.73 52.58
C CYS A 474 -36.57 -47.18 53.48
N LYS A 475 -37.12 -45.99 53.20
CA LYS A 475 -38.28 -45.46 53.94
C LYS A 475 -39.49 -46.38 53.85
N LYS A 476 -39.76 -46.96 52.68
CA LYS A 476 -40.90 -47.86 52.46
C LYS A 476 -40.72 -49.17 53.23
N GLU A 477 -39.53 -49.77 53.17
CA GLU A 477 -39.20 -51.03 53.84
C GLU A 477 -39.17 -50.87 55.37
N VAL A 478 -38.56 -49.80 55.88
CA VAL A 478 -38.54 -49.49 57.31
C VAL A 478 -39.96 -49.28 57.84
N LEU A 479 -40.83 -48.57 57.10
CA LEU A 479 -42.23 -48.40 57.50
C LEU A 479 -43.02 -49.71 57.44
N ALA A 480 -42.69 -50.62 56.52
CA ALA A 480 -43.30 -51.96 56.47
C ALA A 480 -42.88 -52.81 57.67
N SER A 481 -41.58 -52.86 58.00
CA SER A 481 -41.08 -53.56 59.20
C SER A 481 -41.62 -52.99 60.51
N ILE A 482 -41.86 -51.67 60.58
CA ILE A 482 -42.53 -51.03 61.72
C ILE A 482 -44.00 -51.49 61.84
N LYS A 483 -44.73 -51.65 60.72
CA LYS A 483 -46.11 -52.17 60.74
C LYS A 483 -46.17 -53.62 61.21
N GLU A 484 -45.16 -54.41 60.88
CA GLU A 484 -45.01 -55.81 61.30
C GLU A 484 -44.41 -55.96 62.72
N LYS A 485 -44.17 -54.84 63.42
CA LYS A 485 -43.60 -54.78 64.77
C LYS A 485 -42.19 -55.39 64.88
N ASN A 486 -41.46 -55.52 63.78
CA ASN A 486 -40.09 -56.01 63.75
C ASN A 486 -39.08 -54.84 63.76
N TYR A 487 -38.90 -54.23 64.93
CA TYR A 487 -38.06 -53.03 65.09
C TYR A 487 -36.56 -53.30 64.93
N SER A 488 -36.12 -54.54 65.14
CA SER A 488 -34.72 -54.95 64.94
C SER A 488 -34.31 -54.86 63.46
N GLN A 489 -35.17 -55.37 62.58
CA GLN A 489 -34.99 -55.33 61.14
C GLN A 489 -35.08 -53.89 60.60
N ALA A 490 -36.01 -53.09 61.12
CA ALA A 490 -36.12 -51.67 60.79
C ALA A 490 -34.86 -50.86 61.16
N LYS A 491 -34.22 -51.17 62.30
CA LYS A 491 -32.96 -50.54 62.73
C LYS A 491 -31.76 -50.99 61.88
N ALA A 492 -31.71 -52.26 61.49
CA ALA A 492 -30.67 -52.80 60.61
C ALA A 492 -30.69 -52.11 59.23
N LEU A 493 -31.86 -52.02 58.59
CA LEU A 493 -32.02 -51.34 57.29
C LEU A 493 -31.65 -49.85 57.33
N LEU A 494 -31.89 -49.17 58.47
CA LEU A 494 -31.43 -47.80 58.68
C LEU A 494 -29.92 -47.70 58.91
N GLY A 495 -29.30 -48.73 59.49
CA GLY A 495 -27.85 -48.86 59.62
C GLY A 495 -27.17 -49.05 58.27
N ASP A 496 -27.70 -49.95 57.43
CA ASP A 496 -27.18 -50.21 56.09
C ASP A 496 -27.21 -48.95 55.20
N LEU A 497 -28.26 -48.12 55.35
CA LEU A 497 -28.38 -46.84 54.64
C LEU A 497 -27.36 -45.80 55.14
N GLU A 498 -27.08 -45.78 56.45
CA GLU A 498 -26.10 -44.89 57.08
C GLU A 498 -24.67 -45.27 56.67
N GLU A 499 -24.36 -46.57 56.60
CA GLU A 499 -23.06 -47.09 56.16
C GLU A 499 -22.80 -46.82 54.66
N LYS A 500 -23.85 -46.91 53.83
CA LYS A 500 -23.74 -46.64 52.39
C LYS A 500 -23.56 -45.15 52.05
N TYR A 501 -24.01 -44.24 52.92
CA TYR A 501 -23.94 -42.78 52.71
C TYR A 501 -23.54 -41.99 53.98
N PRO A 502 -22.34 -42.22 54.54
CA PRO A 502 -21.96 -41.80 55.90
C PRO A 502 -21.77 -40.29 56.08
N HIS A 503 -21.58 -39.53 54.99
CA HIS A 503 -21.32 -38.09 55.04
C HIS A 503 -22.47 -37.23 54.48
N GLN A 504 -23.60 -37.84 54.13
CA GLN A 504 -24.76 -37.13 53.57
C GLN A 504 -25.69 -36.65 54.69
N LYS A 505 -25.66 -35.34 54.97
CA LYS A 505 -26.40 -34.70 56.09
C LYS A 505 -27.91 -34.99 56.06
N HIS A 506 -28.53 -35.07 54.88
CA HIS A 506 -29.95 -35.38 54.74
C HIS A 506 -30.28 -36.84 55.08
N VAL A 507 -29.37 -37.78 54.79
CA VAL A 507 -29.53 -39.21 55.13
C VAL A 507 -29.42 -39.39 56.64
N LEU A 508 -28.40 -38.79 57.27
CA LEU A 508 -28.21 -38.83 58.72
C LEU A 508 -29.41 -38.24 59.48
N ASN A 509 -29.97 -37.13 58.99
CA ASN A 509 -31.18 -36.53 59.56
C ASN A 509 -32.42 -37.45 59.41
N PHE A 510 -32.55 -38.13 58.27
CA PHE A 510 -33.63 -39.09 58.05
C PHE A 510 -33.50 -40.30 58.97
N VAL A 511 -32.30 -40.91 59.06
CA VAL A 511 -32.01 -42.06 59.93
C VAL A 511 -32.27 -41.74 61.40
N SER A 512 -31.78 -40.60 61.88
CA SER A 512 -32.03 -40.14 63.25
C SER A 512 -33.51 -39.91 63.54
N SER A 513 -34.26 -39.30 62.61
CA SER A 513 -35.71 -39.10 62.76
C SER A 513 -36.49 -40.42 62.84
N MET A 514 -36.10 -41.43 62.04
CA MET A 514 -36.77 -42.73 62.03
C MET A 514 -36.38 -43.58 63.24
N ARG A 515 -35.13 -43.53 63.70
CA ARG A 515 -34.70 -44.19 64.95
C ARG A 515 -35.43 -43.63 66.16
N LEU A 516 -35.64 -42.31 66.24
CA LEU A 516 -36.47 -41.68 67.27
C LEU A 516 -37.90 -42.21 67.23
N LYS A 517 -38.50 -42.27 66.04
CA LYS A 517 -39.87 -42.77 65.85
C LYS A 517 -40.02 -44.25 66.22
N ILE A 518 -39.03 -45.07 65.91
CA ILE A 518 -38.98 -46.48 66.34
C ILE A 518 -38.89 -46.57 67.87
N ARG A 519 -38.05 -45.75 68.50
CA ARG A 519 -37.89 -45.73 69.97
C ARG A 519 -39.16 -45.30 70.70
N GLU A 520 -39.91 -44.35 70.15
CA GLU A 520 -41.23 -43.96 70.67
C GLU A 520 -42.27 -45.09 70.55
N LEU A 521 -42.20 -45.91 69.51
CA LEU A 521 -43.09 -47.06 69.33
C LEU A 521 -42.70 -48.23 70.23
N GLU A 522 -41.41 -48.53 70.38
CA GLU A 522 -40.89 -49.52 71.34
C GLU A 522 -41.26 -49.15 72.78
N THR A 523 -41.13 -47.88 73.17
CA THR A 523 -41.50 -47.42 74.52
C THR A 523 -43.02 -47.43 74.77
N LYS A 524 -43.85 -47.34 73.73
CA LYS A 524 -45.31 -47.55 73.83
C LYS A 524 -45.65 -49.04 74.03
N GLU A 525 -44.98 -49.94 73.31
CA GLU A 525 -45.15 -51.38 73.51
C GLU A 525 -44.60 -51.88 74.85
N GLU A 526 -43.48 -51.33 75.31
CA GLU A 526 -42.94 -51.63 76.64
C GLU A 526 -43.88 -51.13 77.74
N LYS A 527 -44.54 -49.98 77.57
CA LYS A 527 -45.56 -49.48 78.50
C LYS A 527 -46.86 -50.31 78.48
N GLU A 528 -47.25 -50.86 77.33
CA GLU A 528 -48.37 -51.81 77.23
C GLU A 528 -48.03 -53.18 77.83
N LYS A 529 -46.78 -53.64 77.72
CA LYS A 529 -46.29 -54.86 78.39
C LYS A 529 -46.09 -54.67 79.90
N LEU A 530 -45.62 -53.50 80.35
CA LEU A 530 -45.51 -53.13 81.78
C LEU A 530 -46.86 -52.92 82.48
N ALA A 531 -47.98 -52.79 81.76
CA ALA A 531 -49.32 -52.75 82.33
C ALA A 531 -49.87 -54.14 82.70
N LYS A 532 -49.22 -55.23 82.28
CA LYS A 532 -49.60 -56.63 82.59
C LYS A 532 -48.73 -57.33 83.64
N GLU A 533 -47.65 -56.73 84.13
CA GLU A 533 -46.81 -57.31 85.17
C GLU A 533 -46.35 -56.24 86.17
N LYS A 534 -46.93 -56.26 87.38
CA LYS A 534 -46.44 -55.50 88.54
C LYS A 534 -46.47 -56.38 89.80
N ARG A 535 -45.29 -56.83 90.29
CA ARG A 535 -44.96 -57.05 91.72
C ARG A 535 -43.42 -57.02 91.98
N LEU A 536 -42.91 -55.87 92.50
CA LEU A 536 -41.88 -55.58 93.57
C LEU A 536 -40.54 -56.40 93.73
N PRO A 537 -39.50 -55.90 94.47
CA PRO A 537 -38.67 -54.66 94.36
C PRO A 537 -37.14 -54.84 94.70
N LEU A 538 -36.40 -53.71 94.90
CA LEU A 538 -35.03 -53.46 95.47
C LEU A 538 -33.91 -53.18 94.42
N SER A 539 -32.95 -52.25 94.56
CA SER A 539 -32.70 -51.06 95.42
C SER A 539 -31.41 -50.36 94.91
N LYS A 540 -31.29 -49.03 95.14
CA LYS A 540 -30.04 -48.20 95.23
C LYS A 540 -29.28 -47.94 93.90
N THR A 541 -28.83 -46.74 93.53
CA THR A 541 -28.53 -45.50 94.26
C THR A 541 -28.61 -44.29 93.32
N GLN A 542 -28.99 -43.16 93.91
CA GLN A 542 -29.29 -41.86 93.34
C GLN A 542 -28.05 -40.94 93.20
N LYS A 543 -28.23 -39.96 92.31
CA LYS A 543 -27.92 -38.53 92.43
C LYS A 543 -26.69 -37.94 91.73
N GLU A 544 -27.05 -37.22 90.68
CA GLU A 544 -26.42 -36.04 90.10
C GLU A 544 -26.27 -34.85 91.08
N VAL A 545 -25.72 -33.77 90.52
CA VAL A 545 -25.64 -32.35 90.95
C VAL A 545 -24.26 -32.02 91.54
N SER A 546 -23.41 -31.17 90.95
CA SER A 546 -23.63 -29.81 90.47
C SER A 546 -22.37 -29.35 89.69
N SER A 547 -22.50 -28.89 88.45
CA SER A 547 -22.39 -27.47 88.00
C SER A 547 -21.20 -26.65 88.52
N LEU A 548 -20.32 -26.17 87.63
CA LEU A 548 -19.96 -24.74 87.48
C LEU A 548 -18.94 -24.46 86.35
N SER A 549 -19.40 -23.61 85.43
CA SER A 549 -18.73 -22.61 84.57
C SER A 549 -17.19 -22.59 84.37
N LYS A 550 -16.73 -22.52 83.10
CA LYS A 550 -16.23 -21.30 82.41
C LYS A 550 -15.54 -21.61 81.05
N LYS A 551 -15.58 -20.60 80.17
CA LYS A 551 -15.12 -20.50 78.76
C LYS A 551 -13.65 -20.87 78.49
N LYS A 552 -13.38 -21.47 77.31
CA LYS A 552 -12.25 -21.20 76.35
C LYS A 552 -12.32 -22.14 75.12
N PRO A 553 -11.90 -21.71 73.91
CA PRO A 553 -11.62 -22.61 72.78
C PRO A 553 -10.12 -22.64 72.43
N ILE A 554 -9.42 -23.77 72.54
CA ILE A 554 -8.14 -24.04 71.84
C ILE A 554 -7.94 -25.58 71.77
N PRO A 555 -7.24 -26.13 70.74
CA PRO A 555 -5.86 -26.57 71.04
C PRO A 555 -4.86 -26.18 69.94
N ALA A 556 -3.65 -25.84 70.38
CA ALA A 556 -2.47 -25.67 69.56
C ALA A 556 -1.24 -26.19 70.31
N LEU A 557 -0.40 -26.92 69.56
CA LEU A 557 1.05 -27.10 69.66
C LEU A 557 1.68 -28.04 70.73
N SER A 558 2.42 -29.05 70.21
CA SER A 558 3.87 -29.32 70.43
C SER A 558 4.34 -29.68 71.87
N GLN A 559 5.34 -30.53 72.16
CA GLN A 559 6.42 -31.17 71.40
C GLN A 559 7.30 -32.02 72.36
N LYS A 560 8.28 -32.74 71.79
CA LYS A 560 9.58 -33.25 72.33
C LYS A 560 9.59 -34.63 73.02
N ARG A 561 10.66 -35.44 73.03
CA ARG A 561 12.01 -35.60 72.38
C ARG A 561 12.69 -36.70 73.26
N VAL A 562 13.49 -37.68 72.78
CA VAL A 562 14.98 -37.73 72.86
C VAL A 562 15.46 -39.21 72.75
N THR A 563 16.30 -39.49 71.71
CA THR A 563 17.56 -40.31 71.57
C THR A 563 17.66 -41.78 72.09
N GLN A 564 18.51 -42.73 71.60
CA GLN A 564 19.84 -42.68 70.95
C GLN A 564 20.35 -44.10 70.49
N VAL A 565 21.37 -44.13 69.60
CA VAL A 565 22.48 -45.14 69.37
C VAL A 565 22.34 -46.32 68.35
N SER A 566 23.01 -46.15 67.20
CA SER A 566 24.16 -46.89 66.58
C SER A 566 24.19 -48.43 66.35
N LEU A 567 24.32 -48.88 65.08
CA LEU A 567 25.57 -49.40 64.44
C LEU A 567 25.32 -50.36 63.24
N LYS A 568 26.13 -50.14 62.18
CA LYS A 568 26.71 -51.09 61.18
C LYS A 568 25.94 -51.54 59.91
N GLY A 569 26.55 -51.20 58.76
CA GLY A 569 26.52 -51.98 57.51
C GLY A 569 26.63 -51.15 56.21
N GLU A 570 27.84 -50.74 55.81
CA GLU A 570 28.24 -50.07 54.53
C GLU A 570 28.01 -50.95 53.26
N PRO A 571 28.30 -50.46 52.02
CA PRO A 571 27.93 -49.17 51.39
C PRO A 571 27.40 -49.34 49.93
N SER A 572 26.64 -48.38 49.40
CA SER A 572 26.55 -48.15 47.94
C SER A 572 26.27 -46.67 47.67
N LEU A 573 27.13 -46.04 46.88
CA LEU A 573 27.22 -44.59 46.64
C LEU A 573 25.89 -43.93 46.24
N ASP A 574 25.48 -42.89 46.97
CA ASP A 574 24.29 -42.09 46.67
C ASP A 574 24.60 -41.01 45.62
N LYS A 575 23.94 -41.14 44.47
CA LYS A 575 23.94 -40.19 43.33
C LYS A 575 23.74 -38.73 43.75
N GLU A 576 22.91 -38.47 44.75
CA GLU A 576 22.59 -37.10 45.20
C GLU A 576 23.78 -36.39 45.85
N ALA A 577 24.66 -37.11 46.55
CA ALA A 577 25.83 -36.51 47.19
C ALA A 577 26.89 -36.05 46.17
N LEU A 578 27.09 -36.83 45.10
CA LEU A 578 28.03 -36.47 44.02
C LEU A 578 27.51 -35.31 43.15
N LEU A 579 26.19 -35.23 42.95
CA LEU A 579 25.55 -34.09 42.27
C LEU A 579 25.66 -32.81 43.09
N GLU A 580 25.53 -32.89 44.41
CA GLU A 580 25.70 -31.74 45.30
C GLU A 580 27.17 -31.30 45.33
N GLN A 581 28.11 -32.24 45.37
CA GLN A 581 29.54 -31.96 45.28
C GLN A 581 29.92 -31.30 43.94
N ALA A 582 29.37 -31.76 42.82
CA ALA A 582 29.57 -31.14 41.51
C ALA A 582 28.99 -29.72 41.45
N ARG A 583 27.84 -29.47 42.08
CA ARG A 583 27.24 -28.13 42.16
C ARG A 583 28.10 -27.19 43.02
N ASP A 584 28.61 -27.66 44.14
CA ASP A 584 29.49 -26.85 45.00
C ASP A 584 30.80 -26.49 44.27
N LEU A 585 31.39 -27.41 43.51
CA LEU A 585 32.57 -27.13 42.69
C LEU A 585 32.28 -26.14 41.54
N ILE A 586 31.08 -26.21 40.95
CA ILE A 586 30.62 -25.22 39.95
C ILE A 586 30.46 -23.82 40.58
N VAL A 587 29.97 -23.76 41.82
CA VAL A 587 29.84 -22.50 42.58
C VAL A 587 31.21 -21.94 42.97
N LEU A 588 32.19 -22.81 43.23
CA LEU A 588 33.59 -22.45 43.51
C LEU A 588 34.42 -22.15 42.26
N GLU A 589 33.81 -22.21 41.06
CA GLU A 589 34.44 -21.99 39.75
C GLU A 589 35.53 -23.01 39.36
N GLU A 590 35.59 -24.16 40.01
CA GLU A 590 36.50 -25.27 39.72
C GLU A 590 35.89 -26.21 38.66
N TYR A 591 35.71 -25.65 37.46
CA TYR A 591 34.92 -26.26 36.38
C TYR A 591 35.51 -27.55 35.80
N GLU A 592 36.82 -27.74 35.79
CA GLU A 592 37.46 -28.97 35.27
C GLU A 592 37.22 -30.18 36.18
N GLU A 593 37.19 -29.97 37.51
CA GLU A 593 36.92 -31.03 38.48
C GLU A 593 35.43 -31.37 38.55
N ALA A 594 34.56 -30.35 38.44
CA ALA A 594 33.12 -30.54 38.30
C ALA A 594 32.73 -31.31 37.02
N GLU A 595 33.39 -31.03 35.89
CA GLU A 595 33.17 -31.76 34.62
C GLU A 595 33.48 -33.25 34.77
N LYS A 596 34.55 -33.58 35.49
CA LYS A 596 34.98 -34.97 35.73
C LYS A 596 33.94 -35.77 36.51
N ILE A 597 33.43 -35.19 37.61
CA ILE A 597 32.39 -35.85 38.44
C ILE A 597 31.08 -35.98 37.66
N LEU A 598 30.71 -34.97 36.88
CA LEU A 598 29.48 -35.00 36.09
C LEU A 598 29.55 -36.01 34.93
N MET A 599 30.69 -36.15 34.26
CA MET A 599 30.88 -37.18 33.22
C MET A 599 30.82 -38.61 33.80
N GLU A 600 31.31 -38.80 35.03
CA GLU A 600 31.21 -40.09 35.73
C GLU A 600 29.75 -40.41 36.10
N LEU A 601 28.98 -39.40 36.53
CA LEU A 601 27.54 -39.53 36.76
C LEU A 601 26.71 -39.72 35.47
N GLU A 602 27.12 -39.14 34.35
CA GLU A 602 26.46 -39.32 33.05
C GLU A 602 26.62 -40.76 32.52
N ALA A 603 27.78 -41.37 32.76
CA ALA A 603 28.03 -42.76 32.39
C ALA A 603 27.09 -43.73 33.12
N ASP A 604 26.81 -43.49 34.40
CA ASP A 604 25.93 -44.32 35.23
C ASP A 604 24.43 -43.95 35.08
N TYR A 605 24.11 -42.70 34.71
CA TYR A 605 22.73 -42.19 34.57
C TYR A 605 22.51 -41.36 33.28
N PRO A 606 22.62 -41.96 32.08
CA PRO A 606 22.69 -41.26 30.79
C PRO A 606 21.39 -40.58 30.33
N GLU A 607 20.26 -40.84 30.98
CA GLU A 607 18.97 -40.22 30.65
C GLU A 607 18.55 -39.10 31.61
N ASP A 608 19.40 -38.74 32.58
CA ASP A 608 19.11 -37.68 33.54
C ASP A 608 19.42 -36.28 32.97
N LYS A 609 18.35 -35.55 32.66
CA LYS A 609 18.44 -34.20 32.07
C LYS A 609 19.15 -33.19 32.95
N GLU A 610 19.20 -33.41 34.26
CA GLU A 610 19.85 -32.46 35.16
C GLU A 610 21.37 -32.56 35.07
N ILE A 611 21.93 -33.77 34.98
CA ILE A 611 23.37 -34.01 34.78
C ILE A 611 23.82 -33.45 33.43
N ASP A 612 23.08 -33.76 32.35
CA ASP A 612 23.38 -33.30 30.98
C ASP A 612 23.34 -31.75 30.87
N SER A 613 22.40 -31.11 31.58
CA SER A 613 22.33 -29.65 31.65
C SER A 613 23.52 -29.01 32.38
N LEU A 614 24.03 -29.66 33.43
CA LEU A 614 25.18 -29.18 34.20
C LEU A 614 26.49 -29.39 33.42
N ILE A 615 26.64 -30.50 32.69
CA ILE A 615 27.79 -30.74 31.78
C ILE A 615 27.82 -29.68 30.68
N HIS A 616 26.67 -29.39 30.06
CA HIS A 616 26.58 -28.35 29.04
C HIS A 616 26.95 -26.96 29.60
N TYR A 617 26.52 -26.64 30.83
CA TYR A 617 26.86 -25.38 31.48
C TYR A 617 28.35 -25.26 31.80
N VAL A 618 28.97 -26.32 32.33
CA VAL A 618 30.40 -26.37 32.66
C VAL A 618 31.26 -26.26 31.37
N GLY A 619 30.89 -26.98 30.31
CA GLY A 619 31.57 -26.90 29.01
C GLY A 619 31.51 -25.52 28.35
N LEU A 620 30.40 -24.78 28.52
CA LEU A 620 30.30 -23.38 28.07
C LEU A 620 31.21 -22.43 28.84
N LYS A 621 31.51 -22.73 30.12
CA LYS A 621 32.38 -21.88 30.95
C LYS A 621 33.86 -22.13 30.67
N LEU A 622 34.28 -23.38 30.48
CA LEU A 622 35.65 -23.74 30.09
C LEU A 622 36.06 -23.17 28.72
N THR A 623 35.12 -23.03 27.80
CA THR A 623 35.36 -22.49 26.44
C THR A 623 35.43 -20.95 26.37
N SER A 624 35.27 -20.23 27.49
CA SER A 624 35.12 -18.76 27.53
C SER A 624 36.28 -17.95 28.14
N LYS A 625 37.52 -18.49 28.20
CA LYS A 625 38.73 -17.69 28.50
C LYS A 625 39.48 -17.31 27.20
N PRO A 626 39.74 -16.01 26.92
CA PRO A 626 40.51 -15.60 25.74
C PRO A 626 42.03 -15.68 26.00
N PRO A 627 42.86 -16.19 25.07
CA PRO A 627 44.30 -16.02 25.15
C PRO A 627 44.75 -14.63 24.67
N LYS A 628 45.77 -14.10 25.36
CA LYS A 628 46.49 -12.85 25.09
C LYS A 628 47.28 -12.92 23.76
N ARG A 629 47.38 -11.78 23.06
CA ARG A 629 48.28 -11.54 21.91
C ARG A 629 49.77 -11.59 22.31
N SER A 630 50.63 -12.22 21.52
CA SER A 630 51.72 -11.53 20.77
C SER A 630 52.53 -12.48 19.85
N TRP A 631 52.48 -12.16 18.54
CA TRP A 631 53.51 -12.18 17.48
C TRP A 631 54.64 -13.22 17.45
N GLU A 632 54.64 -14.00 16.37
CA GLU A 632 55.74 -14.59 15.53
C GLU A 632 55.07 -15.79 14.82
N ASP A 633 55.16 -16.08 13.52
CA ASP A 633 55.99 -15.63 12.42
C ASP A 633 55.26 -15.99 11.09
N LYS A 634 55.83 -15.56 9.96
CA LYS A 634 55.37 -15.62 8.55
C LYS A 634 54.86 -16.99 8.04
N THR A 635 53.94 -17.01 7.06
CA THR A 635 54.21 -17.26 5.61
C THR A 635 52.94 -17.49 4.76
N GLU A 636 53.10 -17.17 3.48
CA GLU A 636 52.24 -17.32 2.30
C GLU A 636 51.80 -18.75 1.91
N TYR A 637 50.60 -18.82 1.32
CA TYR A 637 50.21 -19.46 0.04
C TYR A 637 50.76 -20.85 -0.39
N GLN A 638 49.85 -21.85 -0.34
CA GLN A 638 49.47 -22.94 -1.29
C GLN A 638 50.52 -23.80 -2.07
N PRO A 639 50.13 -24.95 -2.66
CA PRO A 639 49.45 -26.16 -2.13
C PRO A 639 50.18 -27.47 -2.55
N GLN A 640 49.93 -28.63 -1.91
CA GLN A 640 50.24 -29.93 -2.53
C GLN A 640 49.50 -31.12 -1.90
N GLU A 641 49.13 -32.05 -2.78
CA GLU A 641 48.49 -33.36 -2.56
C GLU A 641 49.40 -34.36 -1.81
N GLU A 642 48.83 -35.54 -1.51
CA GLU A 642 49.45 -36.78 -0.99
C GLU A 642 49.72 -36.89 0.52
N LYS A 643 48.84 -37.66 1.20
CA LYS A 643 49.19 -38.80 2.07
C LYS A 643 47.93 -39.36 2.76
N LEU A 644 47.23 -40.23 2.03
CA LEU A 644 46.34 -41.24 2.59
C LEU A 644 46.87 -42.60 2.13
N SER A 645 48.14 -42.86 2.45
CA SER A 645 48.80 -44.15 2.31
C SER A 645 49.69 -44.34 3.54
N ARG A 646 49.17 -44.94 4.62
CA ARG A 646 50.00 -45.71 5.58
C ARG A 646 49.32 -46.47 6.72
N ASP A 647 47.99 -46.44 6.89
CA ASP A 647 47.39 -47.12 8.06
C ASP A 647 46.49 -48.33 7.73
N PHE A 648 46.70 -48.98 6.59
CA PHE A 648 46.08 -50.29 6.32
C PHE A 648 47.05 -51.23 5.59
N SER A 649 48.15 -51.56 6.26
CA SER A 649 48.99 -52.69 5.91
C SER A 649 49.50 -53.36 7.18
N GLU A 650 48.66 -54.17 7.81
CA GLU A 650 49.08 -55.26 8.69
C GLU A 650 47.86 -56.16 8.96
N GLY A 651 47.95 -57.43 8.55
CA GLY A 651 46.96 -58.46 8.91
C GLY A 651 46.15 -59.05 7.76
N ILE A 652 46.81 -59.55 6.70
CA ILE A 652 46.28 -60.72 5.97
C ILE A 652 47.11 -61.91 6.41
N GLU A 653 46.52 -62.78 7.24
CA GLU A 653 46.88 -64.20 7.28
C GLU A 653 45.76 -64.99 7.96
N GLY A 654 45.21 -65.98 7.26
CA GLY A 654 44.41 -67.04 7.87
C GLY A 654 43.01 -67.25 7.31
N LEU A 655 42.89 -68.34 6.55
CA LEU A 655 41.70 -69.19 6.34
C LEU A 655 40.89 -69.06 5.04
N GLN A 656 40.74 -70.23 4.46
CA GLN A 656 40.26 -70.61 3.15
C GLN A 656 38.73 -70.78 3.09
N THR A 657 38.25 -70.77 1.83
CA THR A 657 37.07 -71.47 1.26
C THR A 657 35.67 -71.11 1.77
N PHE A 658 34.90 -70.35 0.97
CA PHE A 658 33.45 -70.51 0.81
C PHE A 658 32.98 -70.15 -0.62
N SER A 659 31.80 -70.64 -0.99
CA SER A 659 31.37 -71.12 -2.31
C SER A 659 31.02 -70.03 -3.36
N ARG A 660 31.11 -70.39 -4.65
CA ARG A 660 30.86 -69.53 -5.85
C ARG A 660 29.43 -68.97 -5.95
N LYS A 661 28.50 -69.40 -5.08
CA LYS A 661 27.11 -68.89 -5.02
C LYS A 661 26.90 -67.69 -4.09
N GLU A 662 27.83 -67.38 -3.18
CA GLU A 662 27.70 -66.21 -2.27
C GLU A 662 28.31 -64.93 -2.85
N LYS A 663 29.24 -65.01 -3.81
CA LYS A 663 29.86 -63.85 -4.46
C LYS A 663 28.92 -63.06 -5.40
N GLU A 664 27.96 -63.72 -6.04
CA GLU A 664 26.99 -63.05 -6.91
C GLU A 664 25.92 -62.26 -6.14
N ASP A 665 25.68 -62.62 -4.87
CA ASP A 665 24.72 -61.92 -4.01
C ASP A 665 25.37 -60.73 -3.28
N GLU A 666 26.66 -60.80 -2.91
CA GLU A 666 27.41 -59.65 -2.35
C GLU A 666 27.55 -58.48 -3.35
N GLU A 667 27.88 -58.77 -4.62
CA GLU A 667 28.08 -57.72 -5.63
C GLU A 667 26.76 -56.98 -5.98
N LYS A 668 25.62 -57.70 -5.92
CA LYS A 668 24.29 -57.09 -6.05
C LYS A 668 23.95 -56.20 -4.86
N VAL A 669 24.28 -56.63 -3.64
CA VAL A 669 24.00 -55.87 -2.41
C VAL A 669 24.82 -54.57 -2.37
N GLU A 670 26.10 -54.62 -2.77
CA GLU A 670 26.95 -53.42 -2.82
C GLU A 670 26.44 -52.41 -3.86
N LYS A 671 26.00 -52.89 -5.02
CA LYS A 671 25.41 -52.03 -6.07
C LYS A 671 24.08 -51.40 -5.65
N ILE A 672 23.24 -52.13 -4.92
CA ILE A 672 21.99 -51.59 -4.34
C ILE A 672 22.31 -50.49 -3.32
N ARG A 673 23.35 -50.70 -2.50
CA ARG A 673 23.80 -49.74 -1.49
C ARG A 673 24.30 -48.45 -2.13
N GLU A 674 25.13 -48.53 -3.17
CA GLU A 674 25.62 -47.36 -3.91
C GLU A 674 24.48 -46.54 -4.52
N LEU A 675 23.55 -47.20 -5.22
CA LEU A 675 22.39 -46.53 -5.84
C LEU A 675 21.49 -45.87 -4.79
N TYR A 676 21.32 -46.51 -3.64
CA TYR A 676 20.54 -45.96 -2.53
C TYR A 676 21.19 -44.70 -1.96
N TYR A 677 22.51 -44.70 -1.72
CA TYR A 677 23.22 -43.52 -1.21
C TYR A 677 23.32 -42.39 -2.25
N GLN A 678 23.44 -42.70 -3.55
CA GLN A 678 23.35 -41.70 -4.61
C GLN A 678 21.97 -41.05 -4.66
N GLY A 679 20.89 -41.84 -4.55
CA GLY A 679 19.53 -41.33 -4.41
C GLY A 679 19.37 -40.43 -3.18
N LEU A 680 19.97 -40.80 -2.05
CA LEU A 680 19.94 -40.02 -0.80
C LEU A 680 20.71 -38.70 -0.90
N LYS A 681 21.85 -38.71 -1.59
CA LYS A 681 22.64 -37.50 -1.90
C LYS A 681 21.83 -36.51 -2.74
N LEU A 682 21.20 -36.99 -3.81
CA LEU A 682 20.34 -36.17 -4.68
C LEU A 682 19.09 -35.66 -3.95
N TYR A 683 18.49 -36.50 -3.10
CA TYR A 683 17.35 -36.11 -2.26
C TYR A 683 17.73 -34.98 -1.30
N ASN A 684 18.92 -35.05 -0.69
CA ASN A 684 19.42 -34.01 0.22
C ASN A 684 19.82 -32.72 -0.52
N GLN A 685 20.21 -32.82 -1.79
CA GLN A 685 20.47 -31.67 -2.67
C GLN A 685 19.19 -31.02 -3.22
N GLY A 686 18.01 -31.58 -2.95
CA GLY A 686 16.73 -31.05 -3.42
C GLY A 686 16.34 -31.48 -4.84
N LEU A 687 17.13 -32.34 -5.49
CA LEU A 687 16.86 -32.87 -6.83
C LEU A 687 15.91 -34.08 -6.75
N TYR A 688 14.69 -33.83 -6.24
CA TYR A 688 13.73 -34.86 -5.85
C TYR A 688 13.32 -35.81 -7.00
N LYS A 689 13.15 -35.29 -8.23
CA LYS A 689 12.82 -36.13 -9.41
C LYS A 689 13.91 -37.14 -9.73
N GLN A 690 15.17 -36.72 -9.70
CA GLN A 690 16.31 -37.59 -9.98
C GLN A 690 16.50 -38.60 -8.84
N ALA A 691 16.38 -38.15 -7.60
CA ALA A 691 16.44 -39.03 -6.43
C ALA A 691 15.38 -40.14 -6.45
N ILE A 692 14.15 -39.83 -6.87
CA ILE A 692 13.07 -40.81 -7.02
C ILE A 692 13.45 -41.90 -8.03
N GLU A 693 14.06 -41.54 -9.16
CA GLU A 693 14.49 -42.53 -10.16
C GLU A 693 15.54 -43.49 -9.61
N PHE A 694 16.53 -43.00 -8.87
CA PHE A 694 17.53 -43.85 -8.19
C PHE A 694 16.88 -44.76 -7.14
N PHE A 695 15.97 -44.24 -6.31
CA PHE A 695 15.23 -45.08 -5.35
C PHE A 695 14.32 -46.10 -6.03
N ARG A 696 13.73 -45.79 -7.19
CA ARG A 696 12.95 -46.75 -7.99
C ARG A 696 13.83 -47.83 -8.62
N GLN A 697 15.08 -47.53 -8.95
CA GLN A 697 16.06 -48.51 -9.41
C GLN A 697 16.47 -49.45 -8.27
N VAL A 698 16.67 -48.93 -7.06
CA VAL A 698 16.90 -49.74 -5.84
C VAL A 698 15.76 -50.75 -5.63
N ILE A 699 14.50 -50.29 -5.70
CA ILE A 699 13.32 -51.15 -5.54
C ILE A 699 13.24 -52.22 -6.65
N ARG A 700 13.61 -51.87 -7.89
CA ARG A 700 13.61 -52.80 -9.03
C ARG A 700 14.67 -53.88 -8.91
N LEU A 701 15.86 -53.53 -8.40
CA LEU A 701 16.99 -54.46 -8.28
C LEU A 701 16.89 -55.38 -7.07
N GLU A 702 16.36 -54.89 -5.94
CA GLU A 702 16.24 -55.67 -4.71
C GLU A 702 15.13 -56.73 -4.80
N GLY A 703 14.07 -56.47 -5.58
CA GLY A 703 13.04 -57.44 -5.97
C GLY A 703 12.10 -57.92 -4.83
N ASN A 704 12.57 -57.97 -3.59
CA ASN A 704 11.82 -58.45 -2.43
C ASN A 704 11.42 -57.28 -1.49
N PRO A 705 10.13 -56.93 -1.38
CA PRO A 705 9.68 -55.67 -0.77
C PRO A 705 9.81 -55.54 0.75
N ARG A 706 10.43 -56.51 1.45
CA ARG A 706 10.48 -56.59 2.92
C ARG A 706 11.88 -56.52 3.54
N ILE A 707 12.95 -56.38 2.76
CA ILE A 707 14.33 -56.42 3.28
C ILE A 707 15.08 -55.11 2.96
N TYR A 708 16.03 -54.75 3.83
CA TYR A 708 17.00 -53.63 3.80
C TYR A 708 16.51 -52.27 3.29
N TYR A 709 16.72 -51.94 2.01
CA TYR A 709 16.69 -50.56 1.53
C TYR A 709 15.33 -50.17 0.91
N THR A 710 14.56 -51.14 0.41
CA THR A 710 13.26 -50.92 -0.25
C THR A 710 12.20 -50.20 0.61
N PRO A 711 11.97 -50.55 1.90
CA PRO A 711 11.01 -49.82 2.74
C PRO A 711 11.39 -48.35 2.94
N SER A 712 12.69 -48.09 3.10
CA SER A 712 13.22 -46.74 3.27
C SER A 712 13.16 -45.94 1.96
N ALA A 713 13.51 -46.56 0.84
CA ALA A 713 13.42 -45.98 -0.50
C ALA A 713 11.97 -45.59 -0.85
N ARG A 714 10.97 -46.45 -0.57
CA ARG A 714 9.55 -46.11 -0.77
C ARG A 714 9.09 -44.92 0.09
N LYS A 715 9.54 -44.87 1.35
CA LYS A 715 9.23 -43.75 2.26
C LYS A 715 9.85 -42.45 1.76
N LEU A 716 11.07 -42.51 1.24
CA LEU A 716 11.78 -41.35 0.67
C LEU A 716 11.18 -40.91 -0.66
N ILE A 717 10.75 -41.82 -1.53
CA ILE A 717 10.00 -41.50 -2.77
C ILE A 717 8.72 -40.74 -2.41
N LYS A 718 7.92 -41.25 -1.47
CA LYS A 718 6.67 -40.59 -1.07
C LYS A 718 6.91 -39.18 -0.53
N LYS A 719 7.94 -39.00 0.31
CA LYS A 719 8.34 -37.67 0.80
C LYS A 719 8.88 -36.76 -0.30
N ALA A 720 9.59 -37.31 -1.29
CA ALA A 720 10.09 -36.56 -2.45
C ALA A 720 8.93 -36.09 -3.35
N GLU A 721 7.94 -36.95 -3.58
CA GLU A 721 6.73 -36.63 -4.35
C GLU A 721 5.87 -35.57 -3.65
N GLU A 722 5.70 -35.66 -2.33
CA GLU A 722 5.03 -34.62 -1.53
C GLU A 722 5.73 -33.25 -1.66
N LYS A 723 7.06 -33.23 -1.60
CA LYS A 723 7.84 -31.98 -1.77
C LYS A 723 7.76 -31.41 -3.18
N LEU A 724 7.79 -32.26 -4.21
CA LEU A 724 7.61 -31.82 -5.61
C LEU A 724 6.22 -31.22 -5.84
N TYR A 725 5.19 -31.79 -5.20
CA TYR A 725 3.83 -31.27 -5.26
C TYR A 725 3.69 -29.91 -4.55
N GLU A 726 4.34 -29.73 -3.39
CA GLU A 726 4.39 -28.43 -2.71
C GLU A 726 5.14 -27.37 -3.55
N GLU A 727 6.24 -27.75 -4.20
CA GLU A 727 7.03 -26.88 -5.06
C GLU A 727 6.25 -26.48 -6.33
N SER A 728 5.53 -27.41 -6.97
CA SER A 728 4.65 -27.08 -8.10
C SER A 728 3.52 -26.15 -7.69
N LYS A 729 2.92 -26.36 -6.51
CA LYS A 729 1.87 -25.48 -5.98
C LYS A 729 2.40 -24.07 -5.69
N LYS A 730 3.61 -23.96 -5.13
CA LYS A 730 4.27 -22.68 -4.87
C LYS A 730 4.63 -21.96 -6.17
N ASN A 731 5.12 -22.69 -7.18
CA ASN A 731 5.46 -22.14 -8.49
C ASN A 731 4.21 -21.71 -9.29
N ALA A 732 3.08 -22.40 -9.12
CA ALA A 732 1.80 -21.98 -9.69
C ALA A 732 1.31 -20.64 -9.08
N LEU A 733 1.35 -20.52 -7.76
CA LEU A 733 1.02 -19.26 -7.05
C LEU A 733 1.96 -18.10 -7.45
N LEU A 734 3.26 -18.38 -7.59
CA LEU A 734 4.24 -17.40 -8.06
C LEU A 734 4.00 -16.98 -9.51
N LYS A 735 3.62 -17.89 -10.41
CA LYS A 735 3.26 -17.55 -11.79
C LYS A 735 2.02 -16.66 -11.87
N GLU A 736 1.06 -16.88 -10.98
CA GLU A 736 -0.14 -16.02 -10.85
C GLU A 736 0.25 -14.59 -10.40
N GLU A 737 1.07 -14.46 -9.36
CA GLU A 737 1.56 -13.15 -8.88
C GLU A 737 2.48 -12.43 -9.89
N ILE A 738 3.28 -13.19 -10.66
CA ILE A 738 4.14 -12.65 -11.72
C ILE A 738 3.28 -12.15 -12.87
N SER A 739 2.26 -12.90 -13.29
CA SER A 739 1.31 -12.49 -14.34
C SER A 739 0.63 -11.17 -13.97
N ASP A 740 0.11 -11.02 -12.74
CA ASP A 740 -0.54 -9.78 -12.32
C ASP A 740 0.41 -8.56 -12.32
N ARG A 741 1.69 -8.77 -11.97
CA ARG A 741 2.73 -7.72 -12.02
C ARG A 741 3.19 -7.38 -13.43
N GLU A 742 3.37 -8.38 -14.28
CA GLU A 742 3.74 -8.19 -15.68
C GLU A 742 2.64 -7.41 -16.41
N MET A 743 1.37 -7.73 -16.14
CA MET A 743 0.23 -6.99 -16.67
C MET A 743 0.26 -5.52 -16.23
N LEU A 744 0.52 -5.23 -14.94
CA LEU A 744 0.63 -3.86 -14.43
C LEU A 744 1.87 -3.10 -14.97
N GLU A 745 2.99 -3.78 -15.17
CA GLU A 745 4.17 -3.18 -15.80
C GLU A 745 3.94 -2.86 -17.27
N GLU A 746 3.31 -3.76 -18.02
CA GLU A 746 3.02 -3.57 -19.45
C GLU A 746 1.98 -2.47 -19.69
N VAL A 747 1.01 -2.34 -18.78
CA VAL A 747 0.12 -1.18 -18.65
C VAL A 747 0.95 0.11 -18.50
N SER A 748 1.90 0.15 -17.56
CA SER A 748 2.69 1.37 -17.27
C SER A 748 3.63 1.78 -18.40
N LYS A 749 4.25 0.82 -19.09
CA LYS A 749 5.21 1.07 -20.19
C LYS A 749 4.52 1.68 -21.41
N SER A 750 3.28 1.27 -21.69
CA SER A 750 2.46 1.86 -22.76
C SER A 750 2.01 3.32 -22.48
N ALA A 751 2.29 3.86 -21.28
CA ALA A 751 1.89 5.20 -20.87
C ALA A 751 3.01 6.27 -20.96
N THR A 752 4.19 5.97 -21.52
CA THR A 752 5.24 7.00 -21.69
C THR A 752 5.16 7.68 -23.07
N PRO A 753 5.03 9.02 -23.16
CA PRO A 753 4.97 9.71 -24.46
C PRO A 753 6.33 9.73 -25.16
N PRO A 754 6.37 9.71 -26.50
CA PRO A 754 7.59 9.94 -27.27
C PRO A 754 8.11 11.36 -27.07
N TYR A 755 9.42 11.48 -26.86
CA TYR A 755 10.11 12.77 -26.71
C TYR A 755 10.11 13.51 -28.06
N LEU A 756 9.47 14.68 -28.10
CA LEU A 756 9.58 15.64 -29.20
C LEU A 756 10.69 16.63 -28.85
N GLU A 757 11.62 16.84 -29.77
CA GLU A 757 12.67 17.85 -29.61
C GLU A 757 12.03 19.25 -29.53
N PRO A 758 12.44 20.09 -28.56
CA PRO A 758 11.88 21.42 -28.42
C PRO A 758 12.30 22.30 -29.61
N PRO A 759 11.38 23.11 -30.16
CA PRO A 759 11.72 24.11 -31.16
C PRO A 759 12.68 25.17 -30.58
N LYS A 760 13.53 25.72 -31.46
CA LYS A 760 14.55 26.71 -31.12
C LYS A 760 13.89 28.01 -30.62
N LYS A 761 14.23 28.40 -29.38
CA LYS A 761 13.86 29.70 -28.77
C LYS A 761 14.27 30.88 -29.67
N GLU A 762 13.30 31.66 -30.14
CA GLU A 762 13.53 32.99 -30.68
C GLU A 762 13.70 34.01 -29.53
N ALA A 763 14.53 35.03 -29.76
CA ALA A 763 14.88 36.01 -28.75
C ALA A 763 13.69 36.93 -28.42
N PRO A 764 13.49 37.32 -27.14
CA PRO A 764 12.42 38.23 -26.76
C PRO A 764 12.61 39.62 -27.38
N PRO A 765 11.52 40.31 -27.78
CA PRO A 765 11.60 41.66 -28.32
C PRO A 765 12.04 42.68 -27.26
N GLU A 766 12.83 43.67 -27.69
CA GLU A 766 13.32 44.79 -26.88
C GLU A 766 12.15 45.59 -26.28
N TYR A 767 12.23 45.84 -24.98
CA TYR A 767 11.22 46.56 -24.21
C TYR A 767 11.33 48.08 -24.43
N ILE A 768 10.29 48.71 -24.96
CA ILE A 768 10.16 50.17 -25.02
C ILE A 768 9.23 50.60 -23.87
N PRO A 769 9.66 51.45 -22.92
CA PRO A 769 8.79 51.89 -21.83
C PRO A 769 7.67 52.81 -22.36
N LEU A 770 6.42 52.41 -22.12
CA LEU A 770 5.18 53.02 -22.65
C LEU A 770 4.64 54.24 -21.88
N ILE A 771 5.44 54.91 -21.05
CA ILE A 771 4.96 56.07 -20.29
C ILE A 771 5.89 57.27 -20.53
N GLU A 772 5.51 58.12 -21.48
CA GLU A 772 6.05 59.48 -21.60
C GLU A 772 5.58 60.29 -20.38
N ILE A 773 6.50 60.52 -19.43
CA ILE A 773 6.26 61.50 -18.35
C ILE A 773 6.01 62.87 -19.02
N PRO A 774 4.87 63.54 -18.77
CA PRO A 774 4.56 64.84 -19.38
C PRO A 774 5.74 65.81 -19.21
N GLU A 775 6.20 66.45 -20.29
CA GLU A 775 7.40 67.30 -20.28
C GLU A 775 7.33 68.38 -19.20
N ILE A 776 6.13 68.91 -18.94
CA ILE A 776 5.88 69.89 -17.89
C ILE A 776 6.23 69.38 -16.48
N ARG A 777 6.05 68.09 -16.17
CA ARG A 777 6.45 67.53 -14.87
C ARG A 777 7.97 67.48 -14.72
N ARG A 778 8.70 67.29 -15.82
CA ARG A 778 10.18 67.37 -15.80
C ARG A 778 10.64 68.81 -15.57
N LYS A 779 9.99 69.78 -16.23
CA LYS A 779 10.26 71.23 -16.06
C LYS A 779 9.98 71.70 -14.63
N LEU A 780 8.86 71.28 -14.03
CA LEU A 780 8.46 71.65 -12.67
C LEU A 780 9.21 70.90 -11.55
N ASN A 781 10.00 69.86 -11.86
CA ASN A 781 10.85 69.18 -10.87
C ASN A 781 12.20 69.90 -10.62
N LYS A 782 12.48 70.99 -11.34
CA LYS A 782 13.64 71.86 -11.08
C LYS A 782 13.52 72.47 -9.69
N LYS A 783 14.61 72.39 -8.91
CA LYS A 783 14.65 72.94 -7.55
C LYS A 783 14.85 74.46 -7.60
N ILE A 784 14.10 75.18 -6.78
CA ILE A 784 14.09 76.64 -6.71
C ILE A 784 14.13 77.12 -5.26
N ASN A 785 14.63 78.34 -5.06
CA ASN A 785 14.59 79.04 -3.78
C ASN A 785 13.65 80.24 -3.94
N LEU A 786 12.71 80.41 -3.01
CA LEU A 786 11.68 81.44 -3.07
C LEU A 786 11.62 82.15 -1.71
N ASP A 787 11.57 83.48 -1.73
CA ASP A 787 11.31 84.29 -0.54
C ASP A 787 10.34 85.42 -0.94
N PHE A 788 9.06 85.24 -0.60
CA PHE A 788 8.00 86.18 -0.94
C PHE A 788 7.29 86.63 0.32
N ASP A 789 7.15 87.95 0.49
CA ASP A 789 6.34 88.54 1.54
C ASP A 789 5.20 89.36 0.93
N ASN A 790 3.96 88.91 1.17
CA ASN A 790 2.73 89.58 0.77
C ASN A 790 2.61 89.89 -0.73
N VAL A 791 3.08 88.95 -1.57
CA VAL A 791 3.15 89.11 -3.03
C VAL A 791 1.89 88.54 -3.70
N ASN A 792 1.41 89.19 -4.77
CA ASN A 792 0.28 88.67 -5.56
C ASN A 792 0.67 87.39 -6.30
N LEU A 793 -0.21 86.36 -6.23
CA LEU A 793 -0.01 85.06 -6.86
C LEU A 793 0.37 85.15 -8.34
N LYS A 794 -0.13 86.12 -9.10
CA LYS A 794 0.23 86.31 -10.50
C LYS A 794 1.74 86.47 -10.70
N TYR A 795 2.38 87.32 -9.88
CA TYR A 795 3.84 87.54 -9.97
C TYR A 795 4.63 86.31 -9.55
N ILE A 796 4.13 85.55 -8.57
CA ILE A 796 4.75 84.31 -8.09
C ILE A 796 4.71 83.24 -9.19
N VAL A 797 3.57 83.10 -9.87
CA VAL A 797 3.38 82.13 -10.96
C VAL A 797 4.21 82.53 -12.19
N ASP A 798 4.26 83.81 -12.55
CA ASP A 798 5.09 84.31 -13.64
C ASP A 798 6.59 84.06 -13.36
N PHE A 799 7.03 84.29 -12.12
CA PHE A 799 8.40 84.00 -11.68
C PHE A 799 8.74 82.50 -11.82
N ILE A 800 7.86 81.61 -11.34
CA ILE A 800 8.09 80.17 -11.41
C ILE A 800 8.03 79.67 -12.86
N SER A 801 7.13 80.21 -13.67
CA SER A 801 7.05 79.95 -15.11
C SER A 801 8.37 80.30 -15.81
N GLN A 802 8.95 81.48 -15.51
CA GLN A 802 10.24 81.91 -16.05
C GLN A 802 11.41 81.03 -15.57
N GLU A 803 11.44 80.66 -14.30
CA GLU A 803 12.54 79.85 -13.73
C GLU A 803 12.52 78.39 -14.17
N THR A 804 11.32 77.82 -14.37
CA THR A 804 11.15 76.40 -14.73
C THR A 804 10.94 76.17 -16.23
N GLY A 805 10.54 77.20 -16.98
CA GLY A 805 10.11 77.09 -18.37
C GLY A 805 8.78 76.36 -18.56
N ALA A 806 7.99 76.19 -17.49
CA ALA A 806 6.68 75.53 -17.53
C ALA A 806 5.57 76.53 -17.90
N ASN A 807 4.67 76.15 -18.81
CA ASN A 807 3.52 76.99 -19.15
C ASN A 807 2.47 76.89 -18.03
N ILE A 808 2.16 78.02 -17.38
CA ILE A 808 1.17 78.08 -16.30
C ILE A 808 0.06 79.07 -16.67
N ILE A 809 -1.21 78.65 -16.55
CA ILE A 809 -2.41 79.47 -16.82
C ILE A 809 -3.20 79.64 -15.52
N ILE A 810 -3.68 80.85 -15.25
CA ILE A 810 -4.52 81.15 -14.09
C ILE A 810 -5.94 81.49 -14.59
N SER A 811 -6.98 80.87 -14.00
CA SER A 811 -8.38 81.15 -14.29
C SER A 811 -8.74 82.62 -14.02
N GLY A 812 -9.62 83.21 -14.85
CA GLY A 812 -10.05 84.60 -14.73
C GLY A 812 -10.66 84.95 -13.37
N LYS A 813 -11.42 84.03 -12.77
CA LYS A 813 -12.01 84.23 -11.43
C LYS A 813 -10.97 84.28 -10.30
N VAL A 814 -9.83 83.62 -10.48
CA VAL A 814 -8.71 83.67 -9.53
C VAL A 814 -7.95 84.99 -9.65
N LEU A 815 -7.82 85.53 -10.87
CA LEU A 815 -7.18 86.82 -11.12
C LEU A 815 -8.00 87.99 -10.52
N GLU A 816 -9.32 87.87 -10.46
CA GLU A 816 -10.21 88.86 -9.82
C GLU A 816 -10.01 88.94 -8.30
N GLN A 817 -9.74 87.81 -7.64
CA GLN A 817 -9.54 87.73 -6.18
C GLN A 817 -8.19 88.29 -5.71
N LYS A 818 -7.22 88.48 -6.62
CA LYS A 818 -5.85 88.99 -6.33
C LYS A 818 -5.23 88.39 -5.05
N PRO A 819 -5.19 87.05 -4.90
CA PRO A 819 -4.70 86.43 -3.66
C PRO A 819 -3.24 86.79 -3.39
N LYS A 820 -2.95 87.18 -2.15
CA LYS A 820 -1.60 87.50 -1.68
C LYS A 820 -1.04 86.33 -0.89
N ILE A 821 0.23 86.01 -1.12
CA ILE A 821 0.90 84.86 -0.51
C ILE A 821 2.22 85.33 0.09
N THR A 822 2.46 84.93 1.33
CA THR A 822 3.75 85.01 2.00
C THR A 822 4.28 83.58 2.12
N ALA A 823 5.44 83.30 1.52
CA ALA A 823 6.04 81.97 1.54
C ALA A 823 7.55 82.04 1.36
N LYS A 824 8.26 81.23 2.14
CA LYS A 824 9.71 81.05 2.05
C LYS A 824 10.02 79.57 1.86
N PHE A 825 10.74 79.25 0.80
CA PHE A 825 11.13 77.89 0.46
C PHE A 825 12.61 77.85 0.08
N ASP A 826 13.34 76.92 0.69
CA ASP A 826 14.74 76.65 0.38
C ASP A 826 14.85 75.30 -0.34
N ASN A 827 15.42 75.30 -1.54
CA ASN A 827 15.80 74.14 -2.35
C ASN A 827 14.64 73.13 -2.58
N ILE A 828 13.45 73.64 -2.88
CA ILE A 828 12.24 72.83 -3.08
C ILE A 828 11.98 72.62 -4.59
N PRO A 829 11.50 71.44 -5.04
CA PRO A 829 10.98 71.29 -6.39
C PRO A 829 9.85 72.29 -6.66
N ALA A 830 9.88 72.98 -7.81
CA ALA A 830 8.89 73.99 -8.14
C ALA A 830 7.44 73.47 -8.11
N TYR A 831 7.23 72.20 -8.49
CA TYR A 831 5.96 71.51 -8.36
C TYR A 831 5.41 71.49 -6.93
N GLU A 832 6.27 71.18 -5.95
CA GLU A 832 5.88 71.13 -4.54
C GLU A 832 5.63 72.53 -3.98
N ALA A 833 6.47 73.51 -4.34
CA ALA A 833 6.27 74.91 -3.98
C ALA A 833 4.89 75.42 -4.44
N ILE A 834 4.56 75.21 -5.73
CA ILE A 834 3.26 75.61 -6.28
C ILE A 834 2.12 74.91 -5.54
N LYS A 835 2.24 73.60 -5.31
CA LYS A 835 1.22 72.83 -4.59
C LYS A 835 0.93 73.40 -3.20
N TYR A 836 1.96 73.72 -2.42
CA TYR A 836 1.78 74.25 -1.07
C TYR A 836 1.25 75.69 -1.07
N MET A 837 1.71 76.54 -1.98
CA MET A 837 1.22 77.91 -2.10
C MET A 837 -0.25 77.96 -2.52
N LEU A 838 -0.64 77.16 -3.51
CA LEU A 838 -2.03 77.12 -3.97
C LEU A 838 -2.96 76.55 -2.91
N LYS A 839 -2.52 75.50 -2.19
CA LYS A 839 -3.27 74.95 -1.06
C LYS A 839 -3.49 75.98 0.04
N SER A 840 -2.50 76.80 0.36
CA SER A 840 -2.63 77.90 1.33
C SER A 840 -3.60 78.99 0.86
N ALA A 841 -3.73 79.19 -0.44
CA ALA A 841 -4.63 80.17 -1.05
C ALA A 841 -6.05 79.63 -1.31
N GLY A 842 -6.35 78.37 -0.96
CA GLY A 842 -7.64 77.73 -1.25
C GLY A 842 -7.86 77.42 -2.74
N LEU A 843 -6.78 77.35 -3.52
CA LEU A 843 -6.80 77.11 -4.96
C LEU A 843 -6.31 75.69 -5.28
N SER A 844 -6.76 75.19 -6.42
CA SER A 844 -6.36 73.89 -6.96
C SER A 844 -5.73 74.06 -8.34
N PHE A 845 -5.00 73.05 -8.78
CA PHE A 845 -4.37 73.05 -10.10
C PHE A 845 -4.58 71.71 -10.80
N ARG A 846 -4.63 71.76 -12.14
CA ARG A 846 -4.66 70.60 -13.03
C ARG A 846 -3.44 70.67 -13.96
N ILE A 847 -2.77 69.54 -14.17
CA ILE A 847 -1.68 69.44 -15.16
C ILE A 847 -2.25 68.75 -16.39
N ASP A 848 -2.34 69.49 -17.49
CA ASP A 848 -2.65 68.96 -18.82
C ASP A 848 -1.33 68.56 -19.52
N LYS A 849 -1.35 68.24 -20.82
CA LYS A 849 -0.17 67.70 -21.53
C LYS A 849 1.09 68.57 -21.42
N ASP A 850 0.94 69.89 -21.51
CA ASP A 850 2.06 70.85 -21.50
C ASP A 850 1.77 72.16 -20.76
N VAL A 851 0.67 72.20 -19.99
CA VAL A 851 0.18 73.39 -19.29
C VAL A 851 -0.31 73.04 -17.88
N LEU A 852 0.05 73.88 -16.91
CA LEU A 852 -0.46 73.85 -15.54
C LEU A 852 -1.58 74.87 -15.41
N TRP A 853 -2.82 74.44 -15.21
CA TRP A 853 -3.97 75.32 -15.05
C TRP A 853 -4.34 75.47 -13.57
N ILE A 854 -4.42 76.71 -13.08
CA ILE A 854 -4.73 77.07 -11.69
C ILE A 854 -6.13 77.68 -11.64
N ALA A 855 -7.03 77.09 -10.84
CA ALA A 855 -8.43 77.48 -10.76
C ALA A 855 -9.02 77.22 -9.37
N LEU A 856 -10.27 77.67 -9.15
CA LEU A 856 -11.01 77.37 -7.91
C LEU A 856 -11.39 75.88 -7.88
N PRO A 857 -11.49 75.23 -6.70
CA PRO A 857 -11.87 73.81 -6.59
C PRO A 857 -13.15 73.45 -7.34
N GLN A 858 -14.17 74.32 -7.27
CA GLN A 858 -15.45 74.14 -7.96
C GLN A 858 -15.34 74.18 -9.50
N GLU A 859 -14.30 74.83 -10.06
CA GLU A 859 -14.02 74.84 -11.50
C GLU A 859 -13.24 73.61 -11.96
N ILE A 860 -12.58 72.91 -11.03
CA ILE A 860 -11.82 71.69 -11.30
C ILE A 860 -12.69 70.44 -11.06
N GLU A 861 -13.68 70.53 -10.16
CA GLU A 861 -14.61 69.45 -9.77
C GLU A 861 -15.75 69.18 -10.76
N THR A 862 -15.93 70.00 -11.79
CA THR A 862 -16.78 69.63 -12.94
C THR A 862 -15.99 68.63 -13.79
N GLU A 863 -15.92 67.37 -13.32
CA GLU A 863 -15.22 66.30 -14.03
C GLU A 863 -15.93 66.03 -15.37
N GLU A 864 -15.38 66.61 -16.44
CA GLU A 864 -15.75 66.26 -17.81
C GLU A 864 -15.56 64.75 -17.98
N ILE A 865 -16.65 64.06 -18.34
CA ILE A 865 -16.61 62.62 -18.57
C ILE A 865 -15.91 62.41 -19.91
N GLU A 866 -14.75 61.80 -19.88
CA GLU A 866 -13.96 61.50 -21.08
C GLU A 866 -14.42 60.16 -21.66
N THR A 867 -14.42 60.03 -22.99
CA THR A 867 -14.58 58.74 -23.66
C THR A 867 -13.23 58.29 -24.21
N ARG A 868 -12.73 57.14 -23.74
CA ARG A 868 -11.53 56.48 -24.25
C ARG A 868 -11.88 55.16 -24.91
N VAL A 869 -11.11 54.82 -25.95
CA VAL A 869 -11.23 53.55 -26.67
C VAL A 869 -10.00 52.72 -26.36
N TYR A 870 -10.19 51.61 -25.67
CA TYR A 870 -9.14 50.65 -25.34
C TYR A 870 -9.22 49.47 -26.30
N LYS A 871 -8.20 49.31 -27.14
CA LYS A 871 -8.08 48.14 -28.02
C LYS A 871 -7.49 46.99 -27.22
N LEU A 872 -8.23 45.91 -27.08
CA LEU A 872 -7.74 44.69 -26.45
C LEU A 872 -6.86 43.96 -27.47
N THR A 873 -5.61 43.73 -27.10
CA THR A 873 -4.63 43.10 -27.98
C THR A 873 -4.67 41.58 -27.85
N LYS A 874 -5.07 41.05 -26.69
CA LYS A 874 -5.05 39.62 -26.38
C LYS A 874 -6.43 38.97 -26.37
N GLY A 875 -7.50 39.77 -26.37
CA GLY A 875 -8.88 39.29 -26.45
C GLY A 875 -9.72 39.71 -25.24
N ALA A 876 -11.03 39.84 -25.43
CA ALA A 876 -11.97 39.91 -24.32
C ALA A 876 -12.03 38.53 -23.63
N GLY A 877 -11.11 38.26 -22.71
CA GLY A 877 -11.05 37.01 -21.94
C GLY A 877 -12.42 36.64 -21.38
N LEU A 878 -12.87 35.41 -21.68
CA LEU A 878 -14.07 34.82 -21.11
C LEU A 878 -13.65 34.05 -19.86
N PHE A 879 -14.10 34.46 -18.68
CA PHE A 879 -13.73 33.81 -17.42
C PHE A 879 -14.93 33.00 -16.93
N THR A 880 -14.81 31.67 -16.82
CA THR A 880 -15.86 30.89 -16.13
C THR A 880 -15.60 30.90 -14.63
N GLU A 881 -16.60 31.27 -13.84
CA GLU A 881 -16.52 31.21 -12.37
C GLU A 881 -17.11 29.88 -11.85
N PHE A 882 -16.51 29.35 -10.80
CA PHE A 882 -17.03 28.19 -10.07
C PHE A 882 -18.12 28.65 -9.10
N SER A 883 -19.37 28.26 -9.34
CA SER A 883 -20.36 28.28 -8.26
C SER A 883 -20.50 26.88 -7.65
N THR A 884 -20.40 26.80 -6.34
CA THR A 884 -21.00 25.68 -5.62
C THR A 884 -22.51 25.88 -5.65
N SER A 885 -23.20 25.22 -6.58
CA SER A 885 -24.66 25.17 -6.53
C SER A 885 -25.07 24.30 -5.34
N GLU A 886 -25.52 24.92 -4.27
CA GLU A 886 -26.30 24.24 -3.23
C GLU A 886 -27.63 23.81 -3.84
N THR A 887 -27.69 22.62 -4.44
CA THR A 887 -28.97 22.00 -4.79
C THR A 887 -29.37 21.07 -3.66
N SER A 888 -30.30 21.56 -2.85
CA SER A 888 -31.00 20.81 -1.80
C SER A 888 -31.86 19.70 -2.40
N GLN A 889 -31.28 18.56 -2.78
CA GLN A 889 -31.99 17.29 -2.85
C GLN A 889 -31.10 16.13 -2.42
N ALA A 890 -31.72 15.21 -1.68
CA ALA A 890 -31.07 14.25 -0.81
C ALA A 890 -30.13 13.27 -1.53
N GLY A 891 -28.86 13.29 -1.10
CA GLY A 891 -28.00 12.11 -1.08
C GLY A 891 -27.29 11.75 -2.39
N LEU A 892 -26.33 12.57 -2.81
CA LEU A 892 -24.97 12.17 -3.22
C LEU A 892 -24.18 13.46 -3.55
N SER A 893 -23.06 13.68 -2.85
CA SER A 893 -21.98 14.68 -3.08
C SER A 893 -22.30 15.99 -3.81
N SER A 894 -22.09 17.13 -3.12
CA SER A 894 -21.98 18.46 -3.73
C SER A 894 -20.98 18.44 -4.89
N PHE A 895 -21.46 18.54 -6.13
CA PHE A 895 -20.62 18.79 -7.30
C PHE A 895 -20.60 20.29 -7.58
N ALA A 896 -19.43 20.82 -7.93
CA ALA A 896 -19.31 22.17 -8.45
C ALA A 896 -20.06 22.26 -9.78
N SER A 897 -21.03 23.16 -9.89
CA SER A 897 -21.73 23.45 -11.14
C SER A 897 -21.16 24.74 -11.74
N ILE A 898 -20.76 24.67 -13.00
CA ILE A 898 -20.23 25.80 -13.76
C ILE A 898 -21.42 26.67 -14.15
N SER A 899 -21.60 27.84 -13.53
CA SER A 899 -22.86 28.57 -13.61
C SER A 899 -22.82 29.93 -14.29
N LYS A 900 -21.66 30.54 -14.57
CA LYS A 900 -21.64 31.73 -15.44
C LYS A 900 -20.26 32.05 -16.01
N ILE A 901 -20.26 32.54 -17.25
CA ILE A 901 -19.11 33.18 -17.88
C ILE A 901 -19.20 34.67 -17.51
N GLN A 902 -18.25 35.17 -16.72
CA GLN A 902 -18.04 36.60 -16.50
C GLN A 902 -17.15 37.17 -17.61
N THR A 903 -17.46 38.38 -18.07
CA THR A 903 -16.66 39.11 -19.07
C THR A 903 -15.84 40.21 -18.40
N ILE A 904 -14.78 40.70 -19.07
CA ILE A 904 -14.00 41.87 -18.62
C ILE A 904 -14.91 43.08 -18.32
N GLU A 905 -16.01 43.23 -19.07
CA GLU A 905 -17.02 44.28 -18.83
C GLU A 905 -17.67 44.16 -17.45
N ASP A 906 -17.99 42.94 -17.01
CA ASP A 906 -18.62 42.69 -15.71
C ASP A 906 -17.65 43.02 -14.56
N THR A 907 -16.37 42.65 -14.73
CA THR A 907 -15.32 42.93 -13.72
C THR A 907 -15.05 44.43 -13.60
N LEU A 908 -15.04 45.16 -14.71
CA LEU A 908 -14.86 46.62 -14.71
C LEU A 908 -16.07 47.37 -14.14
N LYS A 909 -17.28 46.84 -14.34
CA LYS A 909 -18.51 47.40 -13.75
C LYS A 909 -18.51 47.32 -12.23
N GLU A 910 -17.93 46.27 -11.67
CA GLU A 910 -17.85 46.07 -10.22
C GLU A 910 -16.66 46.79 -9.56
N ALA A 911 -15.55 46.98 -10.29
CA ALA A 911 -14.33 47.54 -9.75
C ALA A 911 -14.30 49.08 -9.63
N VAL A 912 -15.17 49.79 -10.33
CA VAL A 912 -15.11 51.27 -10.46
C VAL A 912 -16.51 51.87 -10.36
N ASP A 913 -16.61 53.07 -9.79
CA ASP A 913 -17.86 53.82 -9.72
C ASP A 913 -18.29 54.36 -11.10
N TRP A 914 -19.59 54.30 -11.39
CA TRP A 914 -20.17 54.74 -12.66
C TRP A 914 -21.11 55.95 -12.44
N PRO A 915 -20.59 57.19 -12.52
CA PRO A 915 -21.40 58.40 -12.37
C PRO A 915 -22.37 58.61 -13.53
N GLN A 916 -23.34 59.51 -13.38
CA GLN A 916 -24.34 59.79 -14.42
C GLN A 916 -23.67 60.22 -15.74
N GLY A 917 -23.97 59.51 -16.83
CA GLY A 917 -23.35 59.71 -18.15
C GLY A 917 -22.17 58.79 -18.45
N ALA A 918 -21.68 58.03 -17.46
CA ALA A 918 -20.69 56.99 -17.68
C ALA A 918 -21.32 55.76 -18.34
N LYS A 919 -20.59 55.15 -19.29
CA LYS A 919 -21.01 53.93 -20.00
C LYS A 919 -19.81 53.11 -20.45
N ILE A 920 -19.99 51.81 -20.54
CA ILE A 920 -19.03 50.86 -21.10
C ILE A 920 -19.71 50.10 -22.23
N VAL A 921 -19.02 49.98 -23.36
CA VAL A 921 -19.50 49.24 -24.52
C VAL A 921 -18.35 48.38 -25.05
N LEU A 922 -18.55 47.06 -25.10
CA LEU A 922 -17.64 46.13 -25.76
C LEU A 922 -18.02 45.98 -27.24
N ASP A 923 -17.21 46.55 -28.14
CA ASP A 923 -17.32 46.27 -29.58
C ASP A 923 -16.53 44.98 -29.89
N LYS A 924 -17.26 43.86 -29.98
CA LYS A 924 -16.71 42.53 -30.30
C LYS A 924 -16.05 42.46 -31.68
N ARG A 925 -16.49 43.28 -32.65
CA ARG A 925 -15.96 43.26 -34.02
C ARG A 925 -14.54 43.82 -34.09
N THR A 926 -14.26 44.85 -33.30
CA THR A 926 -12.95 45.52 -33.23
C THR A 926 -12.16 45.13 -31.99
N ASN A 927 -12.67 44.21 -31.18
CA ASN A 927 -12.11 43.81 -29.88
C ASN A 927 -11.71 45.03 -29.04
N SER A 928 -12.61 46.02 -28.96
CA SER A 928 -12.33 47.31 -28.33
C SER A 928 -13.38 47.64 -27.27
N LEU A 929 -12.92 48.13 -26.11
CA LEU A 929 -13.76 48.66 -25.05
C LEU A 929 -13.86 50.18 -25.22
N ILE A 930 -15.07 50.68 -25.43
CA ILE A 930 -15.39 52.11 -25.47
C ILE A 930 -15.93 52.47 -24.10
N ILE A 931 -15.16 53.22 -23.32
CA ILE A 931 -15.47 53.54 -21.93
C ILE A 931 -15.58 55.06 -21.80
N THR A 932 -16.73 55.51 -21.35
CA THR A 932 -17.01 56.89 -20.96
C THR A 932 -17.05 56.94 -19.44
N ASN A 933 -16.07 57.57 -18.79
CA ASN A 933 -16.03 57.75 -17.33
C ASN A 933 -15.14 58.96 -16.96
N THR A 934 -15.04 59.32 -15.69
CA THR A 934 -14.20 60.43 -15.25
C THR A 934 -12.71 60.11 -15.47
N PRO A 935 -11.84 61.11 -15.69
CA PRO A 935 -10.42 60.87 -16.00
C PRO A 935 -9.70 60.03 -14.93
N LYS A 936 -10.09 60.20 -13.67
CA LYS A 936 -9.58 59.43 -12.53
C LYS A 936 -9.97 57.96 -12.59
N ASN A 937 -11.23 57.67 -12.92
CA ASN A 937 -11.73 56.30 -13.08
C ASN A 937 -11.14 55.62 -14.32
N LEU A 938 -10.94 56.37 -15.40
CA LEU A 938 -10.28 55.85 -16.60
C LEU A 938 -8.83 55.41 -16.34
N GLN A 939 -8.08 56.09 -15.46
CA GLN A 939 -6.74 55.64 -15.04
C GLN A 939 -6.78 54.31 -14.28
N ILE A 940 -7.74 54.14 -13.36
CA ILE A 940 -7.91 52.88 -12.62
C ILE A 940 -8.28 51.75 -13.59
N ILE A 941 -9.16 52.05 -14.56
CA ILE A 941 -9.54 51.10 -15.61
C ILE A 941 -8.34 50.74 -16.50
N GLU A 942 -7.46 51.69 -16.84
CA GLU A 942 -6.21 51.44 -17.56
C GLU A 942 -5.29 50.48 -16.80
N ASP A 943 -5.10 50.72 -15.50
CA ASP A 943 -4.29 49.86 -14.63
C ASP A 943 -4.87 48.43 -14.51
N ILE A 944 -6.20 48.30 -14.42
CA ILE A 944 -6.88 47.00 -14.40
C ILE A 944 -6.76 46.31 -15.76
N LEU A 945 -7.03 47.01 -16.86
CA LEU A 945 -6.93 46.47 -18.22
C LEU A 945 -5.53 46.00 -18.56
N TYR A 946 -4.49 46.69 -18.10
CA TYR A 946 -3.11 46.27 -18.28
C TYR A 946 -2.84 44.89 -17.66
N ASN A 947 -3.46 44.59 -16.51
CA ASN A 947 -3.32 43.30 -15.84
C ASN A 947 -4.27 42.22 -16.38
N LEU A 948 -5.38 42.60 -17.00
CA LEU A 948 -6.40 41.68 -17.53
C LEU A 948 -6.20 41.31 -19.01
N ASP A 949 -5.69 42.20 -19.88
CA ASP A 949 -5.42 41.95 -21.31
C ASP A 949 -4.12 41.14 -21.49
N MET A 950 -4.05 39.99 -20.84
CA MET A 950 -2.95 39.04 -20.90
C MET A 950 -3.31 37.87 -21.82
N THR A 951 -2.30 37.26 -22.45
CA THR A 951 -2.54 36.09 -23.30
C THR A 951 -2.95 34.90 -22.42
N PRO A 952 -4.14 34.31 -22.60
CA PRO A 952 -4.57 33.18 -21.78
C PRO A 952 -3.69 31.96 -22.09
N TYR A 953 -3.41 31.16 -21.05
CA TYR A 953 -2.73 29.89 -21.25
C TYR A 953 -3.67 28.88 -21.88
N GLU A 954 -3.13 28.07 -22.78
CA GLU A 954 -3.78 26.87 -23.29
C GLU A 954 -3.32 25.67 -22.47
N VAL A 955 -4.23 24.74 -22.23
CA VAL A 955 -3.96 23.49 -21.53
C VAL A 955 -4.39 22.34 -22.42
N LEU A 956 -3.45 21.47 -22.76
CA LEU A 956 -3.70 20.19 -23.37
C LEU A 956 -3.95 19.16 -22.27
N ILE A 957 -5.14 18.59 -22.25
CA ILE A 957 -5.51 17.51 -21.36
C ILE A 957 -5.59 16.21 -22.16
N GLU A 958 -4.91 15.19 -21.66
CA GLU A 958 -4.96 13.82 -22.19
C GLU A 958 -5.43 12.88 -21.08
N ALA A 959 -6.58 12.23 -21.28
CA ALA A 959 -7.06 11.20 -20.39
C ALA A 959 -6.82 9.83 -21.04
N ARG A 960 -6.29 8.86 -20.29
CA ARG A 960 -6.06 7.50 -20.77
C ARG A 960 -6.84 6.51 -19.92
N PHE A 961 -7.72 5.76 -20.57
CA PHE A 961 -8.44 4.64 -19.99
C PHE A 961 -7.79 3.37 -20.46
N LEU A 962 -7.36 2.56 -19.53
CA LEU A 962 -6.82 1.25 -19.83
C LEU A 962 -7.64 0.21 -19.11
N GLU A 963 -8.27 -0.65 -19.89
CA GLU A 963 -9.05 -1.77 -19.41
C GLU A 963 -8.39 -3.08 -19.86
N VAL A 964 -8.27 -4.00 -18.93
CA VAL A 964 -7.77 -5.34 -19.17
C VAL A 964 -8.81 -6.31 -18.62
N ASP A 965 -9.33 -7.15 -19.49
CA ASP A 965 -10.23 -8.25 -19.14
C ASP A 965 -9.54 -9.59 -19.41
N VAL A 966 -9.53 -10.45 -18.42
CA VAL A 966 -9.03 -11.83 -18.51
C VAL A 966 -10.13 -12.76 -18.03
N THR A 967 -10.48 -13.73 -18.87
CA THR A 967 -11.47 -14.77 -18.54
C THR A 967 -10.84 -16.13 -18.72
N ASP A 968 -10.62 -16.83 -17.62
CA ASP A 968 -10.16 -18.21 -17.59
C ASP A 968 -11.35 -19.14 -17.28
N LEU A 969 -11.47 -20.24 -18.01
CA LEU A 969 -12.50 -21.24 -17.84
C LEU A 969 -11.89 -22.64 -17.90
N GLU A 970 -12.11 -23.43 -16.84
CA GLU A 970 -11.77 -24.84 -16.77
C GLU A 970 -13.04 -25.67 -16.54
N GLU A 971 -13.32 -26.63 -17.41
CA GLU A 971 -14.43 -27.58 -17.27
C GLU A 971 -13.94 -29.01 -17.41
N LEU A 972 -14.39 -29.90 -16.52
CA LEU A 972 -14.15 -31.33 -16.59
C LEU A 972 -15.38 -32.08 -16.07
N GLY A 973 -15.89 -33.02 -16.86
CA GLY A 973 -17.03 -33.84 -16.45
C GLY A 973 -17.18 -35.13 -17.24
N PHE A 974 -17.94 -36.06 -16.67
CA PHE A 974 -18.29 -37.35 -17.27
C PHE A 974 -19.80 -37.51 -17.25
N GLU A 975 -20.44 -37.67 -18.42
CA GLU A 975 -21.85 -37.98 -18.52
C GLU A 975 -22.05 -39.47 -18.82
N TRP A 976 -23.04 -40.07 -18.17
CA TRP A 976 -23.39 -41.48 -18.35
C TRP A 976 -24.82 -41.56 -18.84
N LYS A 977 -25.04 -42.12 -20.03
CA LYS A 977 -26.38 -42.41 -20.55
C LYS A 977 -26.56 -43.91 -20.69
N MET A 978 -27.67 -44.45 -20.18
CA MET A 978 -28.02 -45.86 -20.32
C MET A 978 -29.34 -45.95 -21.09
N ASN A 979 -29.33 -46.73 -22.17
CA ASN A 979 -30.53 -47.04 -22.93
C ASN A 979 -30.92 -48.47 -22.59
N ALA A 980 -31.84 -48.58 -21.63
CA ALA A 980 -32.41 -49.82 -21.14
C ALA A 980 -33.94 -49.69 -21.14
N ASP A 981 -34.64 -50.50 -21.94
CA ASP A 981 -36.08 -50.67 -21.75
C ASP A 981 -36.30 -51.82 -20.77
N ALA A 982 -36.20 -51.51 -19.47
CA ALA A 982 -36.50 -52.46 -18.41
C ALA A 982 -37.79 -52.03 -17.70
N ALA A 983 -38.93 -52.31 -18.32
CA ALA A 983 -40.25 -52.16 -17.70
C ALA A 983 -40.71 -53.53 -17.16
N VAL A 984 -40.91 -53.64 -15.85
CA VAL A 984 -41.72 -54.74 -15.29
C VAL A 984 -43.18 -54.33 -15.45
N GLU A 985 -43.86 -54.93 -16.43
CA GLU A 985 -45.28 -54.71 -16.66
C GLU A 985 -46.09 -55.63 -15.72
N GLU A 986 -46.60 -55.08 -14.62
CA GLU A 986 -47.60 -55.78 -13.82
C GLU A 986 -48.96 -55.65 -14.53
N LYS A 987 -49.61 -56.78 -14.84
CA LYS A 987 -50.95 -56.79 -15.43
C LYS A 987 -51.96 -56.23 -14.43
N GLY A 988 -52.21 -54.92 -14.53
CA GLY A 988 -53.31 -54.23 -13.87
C GLY A 988 -52.86 -53.13 -12.90
N GLY A 989 -52.69 -51.90 -13.41
CA GLY A 989 -52.78 -50.69 -12.58
C GLY A 989 -51.47 -49.96 -12.26
N ALA A 990 -51.14 -48.99 -13.10
CA ALA A 990 -50.60 -47.65 -12.76
C ALA A 990 -49.34 -47.48 -11.87
N PHE A 991 -48.38 -48.41 -11.86
CA PHE A 991 -46.99 -48.07 -11.47
C PHE A 991 -45.96 -48.80 -12.34
N LYS A 992 -45.39 -48.09 -13.34
CA LYS A 992 -44.18 -48.54 -14.05
C LYS A 992 -42.96 -48.26 -13.18
N HIS A 993 -42.46 -49.24 -12.42
CA HIS A 993 -41.10 -49.19 -11.89
C HIS A 993 -40.16 -49.81 -12.94
N GLY A 994 -39.64 -48.96 -13.80
CA GLY A 994 -38.67 -49.33 -14.82
C GLY A 994 -37.76 -48.16 -15.13
N PHE A 995 -36.52 -48.47 -15.52
CA PHE A 995 -35.65 -47.48 -16.14
C PHE A 995 -36.23 -47.19 -17.52
N ALA A 996 -36.62 -45.94 -17.79
CA ALA A 996 -37.05 -45.52 -19.12
C ALA A 996 -35.83 -45.49 -20.06
N GLY A 997 -35.99 -45.81 -21.34
CA GLY A 997 -34.94 -45.52 -22.33
C GLY A 997 -34.47 -44.06 -22.24
N ASP A 998 -33.16 -43.82 -22.37
CA ASP A 998 -32.47 -42.54 -22.07
C ASP A 998 -32.37 -42.18 -20.58
N SER A 999 -32.33 -43.16 -19.68
CA SER A 999 -32.07 -42.94 -18.26
C SER A 999 -30.56 -42.91 -17.97
N GLY A 1000 -30.10 -41.88 -17.29
CA GLY A 1000 -28.67 -41.68 -17.06
C GLY A 1000 -28.36 -40.51 -16.15
N VAL A 1001 -27.08 -40.34 -15.85
CA VAL A 1001 -26.55 -39.14 -15.22
C VAL A 1001 -26.25 -38.14 -16.33
N ASP A 1002 -27.23 -37.27 -16.58
CA ASP A 1002 -27.06 -36.12 -17.47
C ASP A 1002 -26.67 -34.90 -16.63
N PHE A 1003 -25.47 -34.37 -16.87
CA PHE A 1003 -24.96 -33.19 -16.20
C PHE A 1003 -25.30 -31.92 -16.97
N SER A 1004 -26.56 -31.75 -17.41
CA SER A 1004 -27.10 -30.57 -18.09
C SER A 1004 -26.11 -29.97 -19.07
N ALA A 1005 -26.16 -30.41 -20.34
CA ALA A 1005 -25.45 -29.89 -21.52
C ALA A 1005 -24.29 -28.93 -21.20
N PHE A 1006 -23.04 -29.40 -21.32
CA PHE A 1006 -21.85 -28.55 -21.23
C PHE A 1006 -22.05 -27.27 -22.05
N SER A 1007 -21.88 -26.11 -21.41
CA SER A 1007 -22.17 -24.79 -22.00
C SER A 1007 -21.42 -24.54 -23.30
N ASN A 1008 -20.31 -25.25 -23.52
CA ASN A 1008 -19.49 -25.22 -24.72
C ASN A 1008 -19.20 -26.65 -25.22
N ALA A 1009 -20.20 -27.54 -25.27
CA ALA A 1009 -20.01 -28.94 -25.66
C ALA A 1009 -19.37 -29.14 -27.06
N SER A 1010 -19.42 -28.12 -27.93
CA SER A 1010 -18.73 -28.13 -29.24
C SER A 1010 -17.26 -27.72 -29.18
N GLU A 1011 -16.81 -27.14 -28.07
CA GLU A 1011 -15.43 -26.72 -27.82
C GLU A 1011 -14.77 -27.70 -26.83
N GLY A 1012 -13.43 -27.84 -26.90
CA GLY A 1012 -12.69 -28.75 -26.03
C GLY A 1012 -12.73 -30.23 -26.43
N LEU A 1013 -12.18 -31.07 -25.57
CA LEU A 1013 -12.09 -32.51 -25.78
C LEU A 1013 -13.41 -33.18 -25.38
N ASN A 1014 -14.09 -33.75 -26.39
CA ASN A 1014 -15.32 -34.52 -26.20
C ASN A 1014 -15.10 -35.97 -26.64
N LEU A 1015 -14.82 -36.86 -25.69
CA LEU A 1015 -14.63 -38.28 -25.95
C LEU A 1015 -15.90 -39.04 -25.61
N THR A 1016 -16.56 -39.58 -26.64
CA THR A 1016 -17.75 -40.41 -26.48
C THR A 1016 -17.39 -41.87 -26.69
N TYR A 1017 -17.65 -42.71 -25.68
CA TYR A 1017 -17.53 -44.16 -25.75
C TYR A 1017 -18.91 -44.79 -25.66
N LYS A 1018 -19.29 -45.62 -26.64
CA LYS A 1018 -20.61 -46.28 -26.72
C LYS A 1018 -20.45 -47.80 -26.76
N GLY A 1019 -21.15 -48.50 -25.87
CA GLY A 1019 -21.40 -49.93 -25.96
C GLY A 1019 -22.74 -50.19 -26.64
N VAL A 1020 -22.74 -50.48 -27.95
CA VAL A 1020 -23.95 -50.60 -28.78
C VAL A 1020 -24.47 -52.05 -28.90
N LEU A 1021 -23.65 -53.04 -28.55
CA LEU A 1021 -23.95 -54.48 -28.67
C LEU A 1021 -24.42 -55.13 -27.35
N THR A 1022 -24.70 -54.34 -26.31
CA THR A 1022 -25.23 -54.81 -25.02
C THR A 1022 -26.68 -54.33 -24.84
N ASN A 1023 -27.55 -55.17 -24.28
CA ASN A 1023 -28.83 -54.73 -23.71
C ASN A 1023 -28.71 -54.86 -22.18
N PRO A 1024 -28.53 -53.76 -21.43
CA PRO A 1024 -28.67 -52.36 -21.84
C PRO A 1024 -27.47 -51.76 -22.59
N GLN A 1025 -27.72 -50.79 -23.47
CA GLN A 1025 -26.66 -50.02 -24.13
C GLN A 1025 -26.18 -48.91 -23.19
N PHE A 1026 -24.88 -48.62 -23.17
CA PHE A 1026 -24.33 -47.53 -22.38
C PHE A 1026 -23.50 -46.57 -23.23
N GLN A 1027 -23.56 -45.29 -22.89
CA GLN A 1027 -22.76 -44.23 -23.46
C GLN A 1027 -22.08 -43.45 -22.34
N VAL A 1028 -20.78 -43.23 -22.47
CA VAL A 1028 -19.98 -42.37 -21.59
C VAL A 1028 -19.44 -41.22 -22.41
N VAL A 1029 -19.62 -39.98 -21.94
CA VAL A 1029 -19.06 -38.78 -22.56
C VAL A 1029 -18.11 -38.11 -21.56
N LEU A 1030 -16.82 -38.07 -21.88
CA LEU A 1030 -15.85 -37.24 -21.19
C LEU A 1030 -15.77 -35.89 -21.90
N HIS A 1031 -16.05 -34.82 -21.16
CA HIS A 1031 -15.85 -33.45 -21.60
C HIS A 1031 -14.72 -32.81 -20.79
N ALA A 1032 -13.74 -32.21 -21.47
CA ALA A 1032 -12.69 -31.42 -20.85
C ALA A 1032 -12.39 -30.16 -21.68
N LEU A 1033 -12.36 -29.00 -21.04
CA LEU A 1033 -12.11 -27.71 -21.66
C LEU A 1033 -11.24 -26.84 -20.75
N GLU A 1034 -10.19 -26.24 -21.30
CA GLU A 1034 -9.42 -25.17 -20.68
C GLU A 1034 -9.34 -24.03 -21.68
N LYS A 1035 -9.85 -22.84 -21.31
CA LYS A 1035 -9.92 -21.65 -22.16
C LYS A 1035 -9.40 -20.44 -21.40
N SER A 1036 -8.61 -19.59 -22.05
CA SER A 1036 -8.13 -18.32 -21.52
C SER A 1036 -8.31 -17.22 -22.57
N ASP A 1037 -9.22 -16.28 -22.30
CA ASP A 1037 -9.50 -15.13 -23.15
C ASP A 1037 -8.89 -13.88 -22.51
N LYS A 1038 -8.04 -13.16 -23.23
CA LYS A 1038 -7.39 -11.92 -22.76
C LYS A 1038 -7.66 -10.78 -23.72
N THR A 1039 -8.22 -9.69 -23.23
CA THR A 1039 -8.49 -8.47 -24.00
C THR A 1039 -7.94 -7.24 -23.30
N LYS A 1040 -7.28 -6.37 -24.08
CA LYS A 1040 -6.71 -5.09 -23.60
C LYS A 1040 -7.27 -3.96 -24.45
N THR A 1041 -7.87 -2.98 -23.79
CA THR A 1041 -8.47 -1.81 -24.43
C THR A 1041 -7.78 -0.55 -23.91
N LEU A 1042 -7.27 0.27 -24.82
CA LEU A 1042 -6.66 1.57 -24.51
C LEU A 1042 -7.42 2.67 -25.25
N SER A 1043 -7.93 3.64 -24.50
CA SER A 1043 -8.58 4.82 -25.04
C SER A 1043 -7.89 6.07 -24.52
N ALA A 1044 -7.45 6.96 -25.41
CA ALA A 1044 -6.67 8.14 -25.05
C ALA A 1044 -7.25 9.45 -25.63
N PRO A 1045 -8.45 9.91 -25.22
CA PRO A 1045 -8.99 11.20 -25.64
C PRO A 1045 -8.08 12.36 -25.22
N ARG A 1046 -7.90 13.34 -26.13
CA ARG A 1046 -7.05 14.52 -25.94
C ARG A 1046 -7.81 15.78 -26.32
N VAL A 1047 -7.84 16.77 -25.45
CA VAL A 1047 -8.52 18.04 -25.71
C VAL A 1047 -7.66 19.20 -25.25
N THR A 1048 -7.53 20.23 -26.09
CA THR A 1048 -6.90 21.50 -25.74
C THR A 1048 -7.99 22.51 -25.44
N THR A 1049 -7.82 23.29 -24.37
CA THR A 1049 -8.75 24.35 -24.00
C THR A 1049 -8.03 25.49 -23.30
N LEU A 1050 -8.64 26.67 -23.31
CA LEU A 1050 -8.11 27.82 -22.58
C LEU A 1050 -8.25 27.61 -21.06
N ASN A 1051 -7.39 28.28 -20.32
CA ASN A 1051 -7.48 28.35 -18.87
C ASN A 1051 -8.87 28.83 -18.44
N ASN A 1052 -9.48 28.13 -17.49
CA ASN A 1052 -10.84 28.39 -16.99
C ASN A 1052 -11.89 28.37 -18.12
N GLN A 1053 -11.75 27.47 -19.10
CA GLN A 1053 -12.77 27.21 -20.10
C GLN A 1053 -13.11 25.71 -20.17
N LEU A 1054 -14.40 25.39 -20.02
CA LEU A 1054 -14.89 24.01 -20.11
C LEU A 1054 -14.73 23.50 -21.54
N ALA A 1055 -14.05 22.37 -21.67
CA ALA A 1055 -14.05 21.59 -22.89
C ALA A 1055 -14.81 20.28 -22.70
N THR A 1056 -15.58 19.90 -23.72
CA THR A 1056 -16.29 18.62 -23.77
C THR A 1056 -15.90 17.90 -25.04
N MET A 1057 -15.39 16.69 -24.90
CA MET A 1057 -15.11 15.76 -25.98
C MET A 1057 -16.09 14.59 -25.90
N LYS A 1058 -16.74 14.27 -27.02
CA LYS A 1058 -17.63 13.11 -27.17
C LYS A 1058 -17.17 12.27 -28.34
N ILE A 1059 -16.85 11.01 -28.10
CA ILE A 1059 -16.55 9.99 -29.10
C ILE A 1059 -17.55 8.87 -28.83
N VAL A 1060 -18.73 8.97 -29.43
CA VAL A 1060 -19.91 8.17 -29.07
C VAL A 1060 -20.64 7.69 -30.31
N ASP A 1061 -21.22 6.50 -30.21
CA ASP A 1061 -22.24 5.99 -31.13
C ASP A 1061 -23.62 6.31 -30.56
N GLU A 1062 -24.51 6.86 -31.39
CA GLU A 1062 -25.91 7.11 -31.00
C GLU A 1062 -26.73 5.81 -31.08
N TRP A 1063 -27.10 5.26 -29.94
CA TRP A 1063 -28.00 4.12 -29.84
C TRP A 1063 -29.46 4.57 -29.78
N ILE A 1064 -30.30 4.05 -30.68
CA ILE A 1064 -31.73 4.34 -30.72
C ILE A 1064 -32.50 3.12 -30.23
N TYR A 1065 -33.35 3.28 -29.21
CA TYR A 1065 -34.17 2.20 -28.69
C TYR A 1065 -35.56 2.67 -28.24
N PRO A 1066 -36.59 1.82 -28.35
CA PRO A 1066 -37.95 2.16 -27.94
C PRO A 1066 -38.09 2.16 -26.41
N THR A 1067 -38.86 3.12 -25.89
CA THR A 1067 -39.18 3.20 -24.45
C THR A 1067 -40.60 2.75 -24.13
N ARG A 1068 -41.41 2.50 -25.14
CA ARG A 1068 -42.79 2.03 -25.02
C ARG A 1068 -43.05 0.93 -26.04
N TYR A 1069 -43.93 0.00 -25.69
CA TYR A 1069 -44.46 -1.02 -26.59
C TYR A 1069 -45.98 -0.95 -26.55
N GLU A 1070 -46.60 -1.10 -27.70
CA GLU A 1070 -48.05 -1.16 -27.83
C GLU A 1070 -48.41 -2.48 -28.52
N PHE A 1071 -49.48 -3.12 -28.06
CA PHE A 1071 -49.95 -4.35 -28.69
C PHE A 1071 -50.68 -4.00 -29.99
N GLN A 1072 -50.34 -4.68 -31.07
CA GLN A 1072 -51.11 -4.68 -32.31
C GLN A 1072 -51.62 -6.08 -32.57
N ILE A 1073 -52.88 -6.17 -33.01
CA ILE A 1073 -53.49 -7.42 -33.41
C ILE A 1073 -53.06 -7.66 -34.85
N VAL A 1074 -52.31 -8.73 -35.08
CA VAL A 1074 -51.98 -9.19 -36.43
C VAL A 1074 -52.90 -10.38 -36.72
N GLN A 1075 -53.73 -10.25 -37.75
CA GLN A 1075 -54.55 -11.33 -38.27
C GLN A 1075 -53.78 -12.02 -39.40
N TYR A 1076 -53.61 -13.33 -39.28
CA TYR A 1076 -53.04 -14.15 -40.35
C TYR A 1076 -54.17 -14.68 -41.22
N ASP A 1077 -54.11 -14.37 -42.51
CA ASP A 1077 -54.88 -15.08 -43.53
C ASP A 1077 -54.20 -16.44 -43.76
N LEU A 1078 -54.80 -17.49 -43.20
CA LEU A 1078 -54.27 -18.86 -43.29
C LEU A 1078 -54.51 -19.48 -44.67
N ASN A 1079 -55.42 -18.92 -45.48
CA ASN A 1079 -55.86 -19.50 -46.76
C ASN A 1079 -55.38 -18.71 -47.99
N GLY A 1080 -54.89 -17.47 -47.81
CA GLY A 1080 -54.39 -16.60 -48.86
C GLY A 1080 -55.47 -16.09 -49.81
N ASP A 1081 -56.74 -16.11 -49.37
CA ASP A 1081 -57.91 -15.69 -50.15
C ASP A 1081 -58.32 -14.22 -49.89
N GLY A 1082 -57.65 -13.55 -48.95
CA GLY A 1082 -57.92 -12.17 -48.56
C GLY A 1082 -59.12 -12.00 -47.62
N ASP A 1083 -59.67 -13.10 -47.08
CA ASP A 1083 -60.75 -13.08 -46.08
C ASP A 1083 -60.17 -13.20 -44.66
N TYR A 1084 -60.44 -12.21 -43.81
CA TYR A 1084 -59.91 -12.11 -42.45
C TYR A 1084 -60.96 -12.45 -41.35
N ASP A 1085 -62.17 -12.85 -41.75
CA ASP A 1085 -63.29 -13.15 -40.84
C ASP A 1085 -63.38 -14.64 -40.44
N ASP A 1086 -62.65 -15.52 -41.12
CA ASP A 1086 -62.48 -16.91 -40.67
C ASP A 1086 -61.61 -16.93 -39.40
N ALA A 1087 -61.80 -17.94 -38.54
CA ALA A 1087 -61.19 -18.07 -37.21
C ALA A 1087 -59.65 -18.27 -37.24
N GLY A 1088 -58.92 -17.36 -37.89
CA GLY A 1088 -57.47 -17.27 -37.92
C GLY A 1088 -56.94 -16.83 -36.56
N GLU A 1089 -55.85 -17.47 -36.14
CA GLU A 1089 -55.19 -17.17 -34.88
C GLU A 1089 -54.77 -15.70 -34.85
N THR A 1090 -55.47 -14.88 -34.06
CA THR A 1090 -55.06 -13.51 -33.79
C THR A 1090 -53.84 -13.54 -32.88
N GLU A 1091 -52.70 -13.05 -33.36
CA GLU A 1091 -51.49 -12.93 -32.54
C GLU A 1091 -51.33 -11.49 -32.06
N PHE A 1092 -51.16 -11.32 -30.75
CA PHE A 1092 -50.78 -10.04 -30.16
C PHE A 1092 -49.28 -9.82 -30.37
N LYS A 1093 -48.93 -8.92 -31.28
CA LYS A 1093 -47.53 -8.54 -31.52
C LYS A 1093 -47.23 -7.23 -30.80
N ASN A 1094 -46.17 -7.23 -30.00
CA ASN A 1094 -45.67 -6.01 -29.36
C ASN A 1094 -44.91 -5.16 -30.40
N VAL A 1095 -45.47 -4.02 -30.75
CA VAL A 1095 -44.83 -3.06 -31.67
C VAL A 1095 -44.14 -1.96 -30.86
N PRO A 1096 -42.83 -1.74 -31.07
CA PRO A 1096 -42.08 -0.71 -30.37
C PRO A 1096 -42.52 0.69 -30.80
N THR A 1097 -42.73 1.57 -29.82
CA THR A 1097 -43.06 3.00 -30.00
C THR A 1097 -42.18 3.87 -29.11
N ASN A 1098 -42.18 5.19 -29.35
CA ASN A 1098 -41.45 6.19 -28.56
C ASN A 1098 -39.93 5.93 -28.46
N PHE A 1099 -39.23 6.07 -29.58
CA PHE A 1099 -37.79 5.88 -29.69
C PHE A 1099 -37.01 7.01 -29.03
N VAL A 1100 -36.03 6.65 -28.19
CA VAL A 1100 -35.10 7.58 -27.54
C VAL A 1100 -33.68 7.27 -28.00
N ARG A 1101 -32.86 8.32 -28.12
CA ARG A 1101 -31.44 8.22 -28.45
C ARG A 1101 -30.59 8.28 -27.19
N ARG A 1102 -29.53 7.48 -27.14
CA ARG A 1102 -28.53 7.47 -26.07
C ARG A 1102 -27.13 7.41 -26.65
N ASP A 1103 -26.31 8.37 -26.26
CA ASP A 1103 -24.87 8.38 -26.58
C ASP A 1103 -24.16 7.26 -25.80
N VAL A 1104 -23.45 6.38 -26.51
CA VAL A 1104 -22.64 5.31 -25.93
C VAL A 1104 -21.21 5.43 -26.45
N GLY A 1105 -20.22 5.56 -25.56
CA GLY A 1105 -18.81 5.70 -25.91
C GLY A 1105 -18.04 6.50 -24.87
N ILE A 1106 -17.07 7.29 -25.29
CA ILE A 1106 -16.20 8.06 -24.40
C ILE A 1106 -16.65 9.51 -24.37
N ILE A 1107 -16.98 10.02 -23.19
CA ILE A 1107 -17.30 11.42 -22.96
C ILE A 1107 -16.32 11.97 -21.93
N LEU A 1108 -15.54 12.97 -22.30
CA LEU A 1108 -14.62 13.66 -21.41
C LEU A 1108 -15.06 15.12 -21.26
N LYS A 1109 -15.49 15.51 -20.07
CA LYS A 1109 -15.68 16.91 -19.70
C LYS A 1109 -14.53 17.34 -18.81
N VAL A 1110 -13.85 18.42 -19.18
CA VAL A 1110 -12.73 18.93 -18.41
C VAL A 1110 -12.76 20.44 -18.33
N LEU A 1111 -12.45 20.96 -17.15
CA LEU A 1111 -12.21 22.38 -16.90
C LEU A 1111 -10.83 22.51 -16.24
N PRO A 1112 -9.82 23.05 -16.95
CA PRO A 1112 -8.53 23.32 -16.36
C PRO A 1112 -8.47 24.70 -15.70
N SER A 1113 -7.67 24.81 -14.66
CA SER A 1113 -7.33 26.06 -13.97
C SER A 1113 -5.83 26.08 -13.68
N VAL A 1114 -5.12 27.01 -14.30
CA VAL A 1114 -3.66 27.17 -14.17
C VAL A 1114 -3.35 27.98 -12.92
N GLY A 1115 -2.50 27.45 -12.06
CA GLY A 1115 -2.01 28.12 -10.86
C GLY A 1115 -1.18 29.37 -11.16
N THR A 1116 -1.07 30.26 -10.18
CA THR A 1116 -0.25 31.48 -10.27
C THR A 1116 1.24 31.18 -10.47
N ASP A 1117 1.67 30.00 -10.04
CA ASP A 1117 3.02 29.45 -10.22
C ASP A 1117 3.33 29.04 -11.67
N ARG A 1118 2.32 29.04 -12.56
CA ARG A 1118 2.40 28.59 -13.97
C ARG A 1118 2.92 27.16 -14.15
N LYS A 1119 2.93 26.37 -13.07
CA LYS A 1119 3.40 24.98 -13.02
C LYS A 1119 2.26 24.03 -12.71
N THR A 1120 1.44 24.39 -11.74
CA THR A 1120 0.35 23.54 -11.27
C THR A 1120 -0.90 23.79 -12.10
N ILE A 1121 -1.53 22.73 -12.58
CA ILE A 1121 -2.79 22.75 -13.33
C ILE A 1121 -3.81 21.97 -12.52
N THR A 1122 -4.85 22.65 -12.06
CA THR A 1122 -6.01 22.03 -11.41
C THR A 1122 -7.03 21.65 -12.46
N LEU A 1123 -7.40 20.38 -12.53
CA LEU A 1123 -8.35 19.85 -13.48
C LEU A 1123 -9.61 19.37 -12.74
N SER A 1124 -10.77 19.90 -13.12
CA SER A 1124 -12.07 19.27 -12.80
C SER A 1124 -12.46 18.38 -13.97
N LEU A 1125 -12.59 17.08 -13.71
CA LEU A 1125 -12.70 16.02 -14.71
C LEU A 1125 -13.95 15.19 -14.47
N ILE A 1126 -14.76 15.02 -15.51
CA ILE A 1126 -15.88 14.08 -15.54
C ILE A 1126 -15.73 13.17 -16.77
N PRO A 1127 -14.80 12.20 -16.72
CA PRO A 1127 -14.71 11.13 -17.69
C PRO A 1127 -15.84 10.10 -17.53
N GLU A 1128 -16.46 9.74 -18.65
CA GLU A 1128 -17.41 8.64 -18.79
C GLU A 1128 -16.99 7.73 -19.95
N VAL A 1129 -16.98 6.42 -19.70
CA VAL A 1129 -16.84 5.37 -20.71
C VAL A 1129 -18.08 4.49 -20.64
N SER A 1130 -18.86 4.48 -21.70
CA SER A 1130 -20.06 3.66 -21.84
C SER A 1130 -19.94 2.71 -23.03
N ASP A 1131 -20.59 1.55 -22.89
CA ASP A 1131 -20.62 0.50 -23.89
C ASP A 1131 -22.01 -0.14 -23.93
N ALA A 1132 -22.44 -0.57 -25.12
CA ALA A 1132 -23.72 -1.24 -25.34
C ALA A 1132 -23.45 -2.75 -25.39
N THR A 1133 -24.00 -3.46 -24.41
CA THR A 1133 -23.80 -4.92 -24.33
C THR A 1133 -24.70 -5.60 -25.36
N LYS A 1134 -24.22 -6.72 -25.94
CA LYS A 1134 -25.03 -7.60 -26.81
C LYS A 1134 -26.18 -8.30 -26.08
N ASP A 1135 -26.17 -8.25 -24.75
CA ASP A 1135 -27.22 -8.74 -23.88
C ASP A 1135 -28.41 -7.78 -23.87
N TYR A 1136 -29.61 -8.34 -24.02
CA TYR A 1136 -30.86 -7.61 -23.87
C TYR A 1136 -31.54 -8.03 -22.57
N PHE A 1137 -32.26 -7.10 -21.95
CA PHE A 1137 -33.31 -7.48 -21.01
C PHE A 1137 -34.51 -7.94 -21.82
N GLU A 1138 -34.80 -9.23 -21.74
CA GLU A 1138 -36.02 -9.82 -22.29
C GLU A 1138 -37.14 -9.73 -21.26
N TYR A 1139 -38.20 -9.00 -21.61
CA TYR A 1139 -39.45 -8.97 -20.85
C TYR A 1139 -40.48 -9.91 -21.50
N THR A 1140 -41.55 -10.23 -20.79
CA THR A 1140 -42.63 -11.09 -21.32
C THR A 1140 -43.16 -10.55 -22.65
N GLY A 1141 -43.34 -11.43 -23.65
CA GLY A 1141 -43.82 -11.06 -24.99
C GLY A 1141 -42.73 -10.58 -25.95
N GLU A 1142 -41.53 -11.16 -25.89
CA GLU A 1142 -40.40 -10.92 -26.83
C GLU A 1142 -39.87 -9.48 -26.91
N VAL A 1143 -40.17 -8.67 -25.89
CA VAL A 1143 -39.66 -7.31 -25.80
C VAL A 1143 -38.18 -7.34 -25.39
N LYS A 1144 -37.31 -6.89 -26.29
CA LYS A 1144 -35.84 -6.81 -26.08
C LYS A 1144 -35.44 -5.36 -25.80
N LEU A 1145 -34.95 -5.10 -24.59
CA LEU A 1145 -34.41 -3.79 -24.19
C LEU A 1145 -32.89 -3.85 -24.10
N PRO A 1146 -32.15 -2.87 -24.68
CA PRO A 1146 -30.70 -2.88 -24.64
C PRO A 1146 -30.18 -2.66 -23.21
N LYS A 1147 -29.07 -3.32 -22.89
CA LYS A 1147 -28.35 -3.12 -21.63
C LYS A 1147 -27.11 -2.26 -21.88
N PHE A 1148 -26.99 -1.16 -21.15
CA PHE A 1148 -25.83 -0.27 -21.22
C PHE A 1148 -24.94 -0.43 -19.99
N SER A 1149 -23.64 -0.52 -20.21
CA SER A 1149 -22.63 -0.41 -19.15
C SER A 1149 -22.04 0.99 -19.17
N SER A 1150 -21.89 1.65 -18.02
CA SER A 1150 -21.22 2.94 -17.94
C SER A 1150 -20.26 2.96 -16.75
N ARG A 1151 -19.11 3.58 -16.96
CA ARG A 1151 -18.04 3.80 -15.98
C ARG A 1151 -17.82 5.31 -15.95
N ASN A 1152 -18.18 5.96 -14.86
CA ASN A 1152 -18.06 7.41 -14.70
C ASN A 1152 -17.25 7.73 -13.43
N LEU A 1153 -16.36 8.71 -13.54
CA LEU A 1153 -15.62 9.29 -12.43
C LEU A 1153 -15.76 10.80 -12.49
N ALA A 1154 -16.11 11.45 -11.38
CA ALA A 1154 -16.11 12.90 -11.24
C ALA A 1154 -15.13 13.30 -10.14
N THR A 1155 -14.07 14.02 -10.49
CA THR A 1155 -12.99 14.37 -9.55
C THR A 1155 -12.30 15.68 -9.92
N THR A 1156 -11.68 16.31 -8.93
CA THR A 1156 -10.80 17.45 -9.12
C THR A 1156 -9.38 17.06 -8.69
N VAL A 1157 -8.40 17.24 -9.56
CA VAL A 1157 -6.99 16.90 -9.28
C VAL A 1157 -6.07 18.05 -9.64
N ALA A 1158 -5.01 18.24 -8.87
CA ALA A 1158 -3.92 19.14 -9.22
C ALA A 1158 -2.75 18.29 -9.79
N VAL A 1159 -2.22 18.69 -10.93
CA VAL A 1159 -1.12 18.02 -11.63
C VAL A 1159 -0.13 19.07 -12.13
N ASN A 1160 1.17 18.79 -12.07
CA ASN A 1160 2.13 19.69 -12.68
C ASN A 1160 2.07 19.57 -14.21
N SER A 1161 2.40 20.66 -14.91
CA SER A 1161 2.50 20.63 -16.37
C SER A 1161 3.50 19.57 -16.83
N GLY A 1162 3.04 18.62 -17.65
CA GLY A 1162 3.83 17.51 -18.17
C GLY A 1162 3.70 16.21 -17.37
N ASP A 1163 3.25 16.28 -16.11
CA ASP A 1163 3.12 15.10 -15.24
C ASP A 1163 1.81 14.35 -15.51
N THR A 1164 1.84 13.04 -15.24
CA THR A 1164 0.67 12.15 -15.32
C THR A 1164 0.24 11.72 -13.93
N VAL A 1165 -1.04 11.89 -13.61
CA VAL A 1165 -1.65 11.44 -12.36
C VAL A 1165 -2.61 10.30 -12.63
N VAL A 1166 -2.60 9.28 -11.76
CA VAL A 1166 -3.61 8.23 -11.73
C VAL A 1166 -4.82 8.77 -11.00
N LEU A 1167 -5.94 8.96 -11.71
CA LEU A 1167 -7.19 9.43 -11.08
C LEU A 1167 -7.84 8.35 -10.22
N GLY A 1168 -7.71 7.09 -10.66
CA GLY A 1168 -8.30 5.95 -9.99
C GLY A 1168 -8.26 4.68 -10.83
N GLY A 1169 -8.82 3.61 -10.28
CA GLY A 1169 -8.96 2.33 -10.95
C GLY A 1169 -9.90 1.38 -10.22
N LEU A 1170 -10.32 0.34 -10.91
CA LEU A 1170 -11.18 -0.72 -10.40
C LEU A 1170 -10.58 -2.06 -10.77
N ILE A 1171 -10.30 -2.89 -9.76
CA ILE A 1171 -9.94 -4.29 -9.93
C ILE A 1171 -11.14 -5.11 -9.46
N LYS A 1172 -11.70 -5.92 -10.35
CA LYS A 1172 -12.83 -6.80 -10.06
C LYS A 1172 -12.44 -8.22 -10.46
N GLU A 1173 -12.48 -9.13 -9.49
CA GLU A 1173 -12.39 -10.57 -9.74
C GLU A 1173 -13.72 -11.22 -9.40
N ILE A 1174 -14.24 -12.04 -10.32
CA ILE A 1174 -15.39 -12.90 -10.09
C ILE A 1174 -14.93 -14.32 -10.34
N ARG A 1175 -15.04 -15.17 -9.30
CA ARG A 1175 -14.80 -16.60 -9.42
C ARG A 1175 -16.10 -17.36 -9.21
N THR A 1176 -16.50 -18.14 -10.20
CA THR A 1176 -17.70 -18.98 -10.16
C THR A 1176 -17.26 -20.44 -10.20
N GLN A 1177 -17.50 -21.16 -9.10
CA GLN A 1177 -17.24 -22.59 -9.00
C GLN A 1177 -18.55 -23.37 -8.97
N ASN A 1178 -18.81 -24.12 -10.03
CA ASN A 1178 -19.97 -25.01 -10.12
C ASN A 1178 -19.50 -26.45 -10.02
N LYS A 1179 -20.00 -27.17 -9.01
CA LYS A 1179 -19.73 -28.59 -8.80
C LYS A 1179 -21.05 -29.36 -8.75
N THR A 1180 -21.33 -30.09 -9.82
CA THR A 1180 -22.49 -30.98 -9.89
C THR A 1180 -22.00 -32.41 -9.72
N LYS A 1181 -22.61 -33.18 -8.84
CA LYS A 1181 -22.18 -34.57 -8.57
C LYS A 1181 -23.36 -35.47 -8.28
N VAL A 1182 -23.22 -36.75 -8.59
CA VAL A 1182 -24.15 -37.78 -8.11
C VAL A 1182 -23.94 -37.97 -6.61
N PRO A 1183 -25.00 -37.91 -5.77
CA PRO A 1183 -24.89 -38.18 -4.35
C PRO A 1183 -24.23 -39.55 -4.08
N ILE A 1184 -23.40 -39.64 -3.05
CA ILE A 1184 -22.61 -40.84 -2.67
C ILE A 1184 -21.50 -41.17 -3.68
N LEU A 1185 -21.84 -41.45 -4.94
CA LEU A 1185 -20.88 -41.91 -5.95
C LEU A 1185 -19.82 -40.85 -6.29
N GLY A 1186 -20.20 -39.57 -6.33
CA GLY A 1186 -19.28 -38.47 -6.59
C GLY A 1186 -18.27 -38.18 -5.46
N ASP A 1187 -18.48 -38.75 -4.28
CA ASP A 1187 -17.62 -38.55 -3.09
C ASP A 1187 -16.62 -39.71 -2.86
N ILE A 1188 -16.69 -40.77 -3.67
CA ILE A 1188 -15.74 -41.89 -3.59
C ILE A 1188 -14.34 -41.39 -4.00
N PRO A 1189 -13.29 -41.61 -3.19
CA PRO A 1189 -11.92 -41.27 -3.56
C PRO A 1189 -11.53 -41.95 -4.88
N LEU A 1190 -10.81 -41.24 -5.75
CA LEU A 1190 -10.38 -41.67 -7.09
C LEU A 1190 -11.52 -41.85 -8.10
N LEU A 1191 -12.55 -42.66 -7.78
CA LEU A 1191 -13.64 -43.00 -8.70
C LEU A 1191 -14.72 -41.94 -8.80
N GLY A 1192 -14.90 -41.09 -7.78
CA GLY A 1192 -15.93 -40.07 -7.75
C GLY A 1192 -15.78 -38.99 -8.81
N ASN A 1193 -14.60 -38.84 -9.42
CA ASN A 1193 -14.40 -37.95 -10.57
C ASN A 1193 -15.21 -38.38 -11.79
N LEU A 1194 -15.54 -39.66 -11.93
CA LEU A 1194 -16.40 -40.17 -13.00
C LEU A 1194 -17.87 -39.84 -12.81
N PHE A 1195 -18.27 -39.36 -11.62
CA PHE A 1195 -19.66 -39.09 -11.26
C PHE A 1195 -19.86 -37.63 -10.84
N LYS A 1196 -19.03 -36.72 -11.38
CA LYS A 1196 -19.15 -35.28 -11.15
C LYS A 1196 -18.71 -34.45 -12.35
N LYS A 1197 -19.24 -33.24 -12.42
CA LYS A 1197 -18.87 -32.15 -13.31
C LYS A 1197 -18.34 -30.99 -12.46
N ASN A 1198 -17.13 -30.53 -12.76
CA ASN A 1198 -16.55 -29.34 -12.20
C ASN A 1198 -16.43 -28.28 -13.30
N SER A 1199 -16.85 -27.06 -13.00
CA SER A 1199 -16.61 -25.87 -13.82
C SER A 1199 -16.08 -24.76 -12.89
N ASP A 1200 -14.90 -24.23 -13.21
CA ASP A 1200 -14.27 -23.11 -12.52
C ASP A 1200 -14.05 -22.00 -13.54
N SER A 1201 -14.74 -20.89 -13.36
CA SER A 1201 -14.60 -19.70 -14.20
C SER A 1201 -14.07 -18.54 -13.37
N ILE A 1202 -12.97 -17.95 -13.81
CA ILE A 1202 -12.33 -16.79 -13.19
C ILE A 1202 -12.34 -15.64 -14.18
N GLN A 1203 -13.05 -14.56 -13.85
CA GLN A 1203 -13.11 -13.33 -14.61
C GLN A 1203 -12.42 -12.22 -13.83
N ARG A 1204 -11.31 -11.70 -14.36
CA ARG A 1204 -10.56 -10.57 -13.81
C ARG A 1204 -10.68 -9.37 -14.74
N ARG A 1205 -11.06 -8.23 -14.18
CA ARG A 1205 -11.21 -6.96 -14.88
C ARG A 1205 -10.51 -5.84 -14.15
N ASN A 1206 -9.54 -5.23 -14.83
CA ASN A 1206 -8.73 -4.14 -14.30
C ASN A 1206 -8.94 -2.90 -15.15
N LEU A 1207 -9.45 -1.83 -14.55
CA LEU A 1207 -9.59 -0.51 -15.15
C LEU A 1207 -8.65 0.47 -14.46
N LEU A 1208 -7.89 1.24 -15.23
CA LEU A 1208 -7.05 2.33 -14.75
C LEU A 1208 -7.31 3.59 -15.58
N ILE A 1209 -7.39 4.74 -14.89
CA ILE A 1209 -7.64 6.04 -15.51
C ILE A 1209 -6.48 6.97 -15.16
N PHE A 1210 -5.78 7.44 -16.18
CA PHE A 1210 -4.69 8.40 -16.07
C PHE A 1210 -5.09 9.73 -16.69
N VAL A 1211 -4.61 10.83 -16.14
CA VAL A 1211 -4.71 12.14 -16.79
C VAL A 1211 -3.37 12.84 -16.78
N THR A 1212 -3.02 13.41 -17.93
CA THR A 1212 -1.85 14.25 -18.14
C THR A 1212 -2.32 15.62 -18.58
N ALA A 1213 -1.80 16.68 -17.96
CA ALA A 1213 -2.07 18.05 -18.36
C ALA A 1213 -0.77 18.72 -18.80
N LYS A 1214 -0.80 19.48 -19.89
CA LYS A 1214 0.35 20.21 -20.41
C LYS A 1214 -0.03 21.66 -20.68
N LEU A 1215 0.78 22.59 -20.17
CA LEU A 1215 0.67 24.00 -20.50
C LEU A 1215 1.24 24.23 -21.91
N LEU A 1216 0.43 24.82 -22.79
CA LEU A 1216 0.81 25.17 -24.14
C LEU A 1216 0.90 26.69 -24.31
N SER A 1217 1.83 27.13 -25.16
CA SER A 1217 1.85 28.47 -25.69
C SER A 1217 0.75 28.62 -26.77
N PRO A 1218 0.37 29.85 -27.15
CA PRO A 1218 -0.51 30.09 -28.29
C PRO A 1218 0.02 29.57 -29.63
N SER A 1219 1.33 29.30 -29.74
CA SER A 1219 1.93 28.64 -30.91
C SER A 1219 1.80 27.12 -30.87
N GLY A 1220 1.24 26.55 -29.80
CA GLY A 1220 1.10 25.12 -29.57
C GLY A 1220 2.35 24.45 -29.00
N GLU A 1221 3.35 25.23 -28.58
CA GLU A 1221 4.59 24.71 -27.99
C GLU A 1221 4.41 24.42 -26.50
N GLU A 1222 5.04 23.36 -26.02
CA GLU A 1222 5.03 23.03 -24.58
C GLU A 1222 5.85 24.08 -23.82
N ILE A 1223 5.23 24.73 -22.85
CA ILE A 1223 5.92 25.69 -21.98
C ILE A 1223 6.71 24.87 -20.95
N THR A 1224 7.90 24.42 -21.32
CA THR A 1224 8.85 23.81 -20.39
C THR A 1224 9.46 24.93 -19.56
N LEU A 1225 9.05 25.05 -18.30
CA LEU A 1225 9.68 25.94 -17.33
C LEU A 1225 11.06 25.38 -16.99
N SER A 1226 12.06 25.71 -17.80
CA SER A 1226 13.46 25.59 -17.41
C SER A 1226 13.65 26.39 -16.12
N GLU A 1227 14.30 25.79 -15.11
CA GLU A 1227 14.61 26.37 -13.78
C GLU A 1227 15.43 27.68 -13.79
N GLU A 1228 15.61 28.30 -14.94
CA GLU A 1228 16.25 29.59 -15.10
C GLU A 1228 15.25 30.57 -15.72
N ILE A 1229 14.79 31.52 -14.91
CA ILE A 1229 15.07 32.96 -15.06
C ILE A 1229 14.81 33.62 -13.68
N PRO A 1230 15.64 34.61 -13.25
CA PRO A 1230 15.61 35.23 -11.92
C PRO A 1230 14.35 36.03 -11.60
#